data_AF-A0A7Y2A0C7-F1
#
_entry.id   AF-A0A7Y2A0C7-F1
#
_cell.length_a   1.000
_cell.length_b   1.000
_cell.length_c   1.000
_cell.angle_alpha   90.00
_cell.angle_beta   90.00
_cell.angle_gamma   90.00
#
_symmetry.space_group_name_H-M   'P 1'
#
loop_
_entity.id
_entity.type
_entity.pdbx_description
1 polymer ?
#
loop_
_entity_poly.entity_id
_entity_poly.type
_entity_poly.pdbx_seq_one_letter_code
_entity_poly.pdbx_strand_id
1 'polypeptide(L)'
;MKKTIFILLMLPLGLLGQNIVPNPGFETYSALPNSYADFILAVPWTNVNGNTGGPPFASPDYFHTAGTVGNFFGQIAPHSGDAQMGLSTYHQSLGNFREYLDIPLSSPMVAGQPYQVSFWLTNGFNGGYAGACDNFGVHFSNGPLAQAVDEPILLDPSIEITSVIYYSNYWEEHVFTFTPAANFDHMTIGNFRDDANTTITGGTRAYYFIDDIAVVPSTPILAYTGDTEICIGESTDLIPLGTSNFEWIDLSTGSVIPGDSIITVSPAVTTIYQLNDGVDTLEVTVNVNQLPVVDLGNDTTLCPGEILSLDAFVTGAIYQWQDLSTSSTYNVSQAGLYEVVVIDANNCANNSDINVGYVDEYTFDFPVTPLNYCDVDEVVYPIDALPGGTISCNGIIVVDELIFNQTSQLFCVAEIGGCQFEDVLDVMIGETPYVELGNDTTLCDGDLLTLDATAPGVTYSWSNGPEDPSITVSTPGLYQVILQDIDSDCEATYGIQVDYIPFPEVDLGADFELCDGQIDLLDAFFPSAVYLWQDNSTGSTMLVDGPGTYFVSTMVGSCVDQDTVEVLYNPLPNVELGADTAICADDILDLNVSNTGASYLWQDSDQSATYTISGPGQYFVTVTFDQTGCKRSDTIYVEEFPLPVLDFGNDTTVCQNDEFRLRPFQEFVDSLIWFDGSASEEYFPIAPSVYYATAYNECGSFYDEIDLGHEDCSCNIYIPNALTPDGDGLNDQLDPIFSNCDFNNYNFSVMDRWGRIVYRTTDPDAVWDGSQSDEKAYYSHGQVYVWVMTYDAVIEGEITSSRIMGHITLIR
;
A
#
# COMPACT_ATOMS: atom_id res chain seq x y z
N MET A 1 -34.73 -31.77 57.59
CA MET A 1 -34.08 -30.52 58.00
C MET A 1 -34.79 -29.36 57.31
N LYS A 2 -35.02 -28.24 58.00
CA LYS A 2 -35.79 -27.06 57.57
C LYS A 2 -35.59 -26.67 56.10
N LYS A 3 -36.70 -26.41 55.38
CA LYS A 3 -37.03 -25.08 54.84
C LYS A 3 -38.37 -25.14 54.09
N THR A 4 -39.31 -24.39 54.65
CA THR A 4 -40.59 -23.95 54.10
C THR A 4 -40.49 -23.65 52.61
N ILE A 5 -41.14 -24.48 51.81
CA ILE A 5 -41.47 -24.18 50.42
C ILE A 5 -42.98 -23.91 50.40
N PHE A 6 -43.33 -22.64 50.19
CA PHE A 6 -44.64 -22.22 49.72
C PHE A 6 -44.77 -22.74 48.28
N ILE A 7 -45.24 -23.98 48.11
CA ILE A 7 -45.84 -24.37 46.83
C ILE A 7 -47.25 -23.81 46.88
N LEU A 8 -47.42 -22.77 46.07
CA LEU A 8 -48.67 -22.31 45.52
C LEU A 8 -49.31 -23.54 44.84
N LEU A 9 -50.02 -24.33 45.64
CA LEU A 9 -50.95 -25.32 45.13
C LEU A 9 -51.94 -24.50 44.31
N MET A 10 -51.82 -24.58 43.00
CA MET A 10 -52.93 -24.27 42.12
C MET A 10 -54.09 -25.07 42.70
N LEU A 11 -55.06 -24.36 43.29
CA LEU A 11 -56.31 -24.95 43.72
C LEU A 11 -56.77 -25.83 42.55
N PRO A 12 -56.90 -27.15 42.72
CA PRO A 12 -57.90 -27.80 41.89
C PRO A 12 -59.18 -27.01 42.16
N LEU A 13 -59.97 -26.75 41.12
CA LEU A 13 -61.38 -26.44 41.27
C LEU A 13 -62.04 -27.62 42.02
N GLY A 14 -61.73 -27.79 43.30
CA GLY A 14 -62.49 -28.55 44.26
C GLY A 14 -63.70 -27.68 44.54
N LEU A 15 -64.64 -27.72 43.58
CA LEU A 15 -65.91 -27.02 43.61
C LEU A 15 -65.79 -25.63 44.29
N LEU A 16 -64.94 -24.74 43.75
CA LEU A 16 -65.04 -23.32 44.07
C LEU A 16 -66.50 -22.98 43.75
N GLY A 17 -67.26 -22.61 44.78
CA GLY A 17 -68.67 -22.30 44.62
C GLY A 17 -68.84 -21.31 43.46
N GLN A 18 -69.90 -21.45 42.70
CA GLN A 18 -70.18 -20.50 41.62
C GLN A 18 -70.24 -19.09 42.21
N ASN A 19 -69.60 -18.11 41.56
CA ASN A 19 -69.73 -16.70 41.97
C ASN A 19 -71.22 -16.34 41.92
N ILE A 20 -71.77 -15.99 43.09
CA ILE A 20 -73.19 -15.74 43.22
C ILE A 20 -73.56 -14.29 42.88
N VAL A 21 -72.59 -13.41 42.62
CA VAL A 21 -72.86 -12.05 42.12
C VAL A 21 -73.16 -12.11 40.61
N PRO A 22 -74.37 -11.73 40.17
CA PRO A 22 -74.68 -11.69 38.75
C PRO A 22 -74.01 -10.48 38.06
N ASN A 23 -73.57 -10.66 36.82
CA ASN A 23 -72.89 -9.62 36.02
C ASN A 23 -71.76 -8.87 36.76
N PRO A 24 -70.73 -9.59 37.24
CA PRO A 24 -69.75 -9.05 38.19
C PRO A 24 -68.80 -7.99 37.62
N GLY A 25 -68.54 -8.01 36.32
CA GLY A 25 -67.72 -7.01 35.60
C GLY A 25 -68.56 -6.09 34.70
N PHE A 26 -69.86 -5.98 34.95
CA PHE A 26 -70.78 -5.04 34.27
C PHE A 26 -70.98 -5.19 32.75
N GLU A 27 -70.34 -6.17 32.10
CA GLU A 27 -70.41 -6.41 30.65
C GLU A 27 -71.80 -6.74 30.09
N THR A 28 -72.73 -7.17 30.94
CA THR A 28 -74.12 -7.39 30.52
C THR A 28 -74.93 -6.10 30.66
N TYR A 29 -75.23 -5.44 29.54
CA TYR A 29 -75.99 -4.18 29.52
C TYR A 29 -77.15 -4.16 28.52
N SER A 30 -78.13 -3.30 28.78
CA SER A 30 -79.32 -3.11 27.93
C SER A 30 -79.12 -2.05 26.84
N ALA A 31 -78.23 -1.08 27.06
CA ALA A 31 -77.78 -0.09 26.08
C ALA A 31 -76.43 0.52 26.53
N LEU A 32 -75.73 1.18 25.61
CA LEU A 32 -74.50 1.92 25.95
C LEU A 32 -74.85 3.23 26.69
N PRO A 33 -74.08 3.59 27.74
CA PRO A 33 -74.34 4.79 28.54
C PRO A 33 -74.13 6.05 27.69
N ASN A 34 -75.07 7.00 27.84
CA ASN A 34 -75.02 8.29 27.15
C ASN A 34 -75.15 9.50 28.08
N SER A 35 -75.45 9.28 29.37
CA SER A 35 -75.36 10.25 30.44
C SER A 35 -74.69 9.68 31.70
N TYR A 36 -74.15 10.56 32.53
CA TYR A 36 -73.84 10.21 33.91
C TYR A 36 -75.15 9.80 34.63
N ALA A 37 -75.08 8.87 35.58
CA ALA A 37 -76.18 8.18 36.25
C ALA A 37 -76.89 7.03 35.50
N ASP A 38 -76.38 6.60 34.35
CA ASP A 38 -76.95 5.48 33.57
C ASP A 38 -76.65 4.07 34.16
N PHE A 39 -76.43 3.94 35.49
CA PHE A 39 -76.07 2.66 36.15
C PHE A 39 -77.04 1.51 35.86
N ILE A 40 -78.34 1.80 35.75
CA ILE A 40 -79.37 0.78 35.53
C ILE A 40 -79.25 0.10 34.16
N LEU A 41 -78.46 0.65 33.24
CA LEU A 41 -78.20 0.02 31.96
C LEU A 41 -77.35 -1.25 32.11
N ALA A 42 -76.51 -1.35 33.14
CA ALA A 42 -75.78 -2.58 33.49
C ALA A 42 -76.69 -3.54 34.26
N VAL A 43 -77.33 -4.48 33.57
CA VAL A 43 -78.35 -5.36 34.17
C VAL A 43 -77.66 -6.54 34.88
N PRO A 44 -78.05 -6.92 36.12
CA PRO A 44 -79.21 -6.47 36.88
C PRO A 44 -78.89 -5.47 38.01
N TRP A 45 -77.83 -4.66 37.89
CA TRP A 45 -77.43 -3.71 38.94
C TRP A 45 -78.46 -2.60 39.15
N THR A 46 -78.63 -2.21 40.41
CA THR A 46 -79.56 -1.18 40.85
C THR A 46 -78.94 -0.23 41.88
N ASN A 47 -79.72 0.74 42.36
CA ASN A 47 -79.34 1.67 43.43
C ASN A 47 -80.49 1.74 44.45
N VAL A 48 -80.11 1.76 45.71
CA VAL A 48 -80.94 1.78 46.93
C VAL A 48 -81.66 3.10 47.21
N ASN A 49 -81.37 4.15 46.44
CA ASN A 49 -81.90 5.50 46.63
C ASN A 49 -83.38 5.69 46.21
N GLY A 50 -84.04 4.63 45.69
CA GLY A 50 -85.49 4.63 45.43
C GLY A 50 -86.01 5.62 44.38
N ASN A 51 -85.16 6.48 43.81
CA ASN A 51 -85.52 7.44 42.79
C ASN A 51 -85.36 6.82 41.40
N THR A 52 -86.47 6.65 40.68
CA THR A 52 -86.55 5.88 39.42
C THR A 52 -86.94 6.70 38.19
N GLY A 53 -86.88 8.04 38.27
CA GLY A 53 -87.11 8.88 37.09
C GLY A 53 -86.69 10.35 37.25
N GLY A 54 -85.64 10.75 36.53
CA GLY A 54 -85.11 12.13 36.50
C GLY A 54 -83.69 12.21 37.09
N PRO A 55 -82.86 13.20 36.69
CA PRO A 55 -81.40 13.16 36.88
C PRO A 55 -81.11 12.99 38.37
N PRO A 56 -80.60 11.82 38.81
CA PRO A 56 -80.63 11.48 40.22
C PRO A 56 -79.45 12.14 40.93
N PHE A 57 -79.74 12.74 42.07
CA PHE A 57 -78.72 13.02 43.08
C PHE A 57 -78.36 11.68 43.74
N ALA A 58 -77.09 11.43 44.00
CA ALA A 58 -76.55 10.18 44.56
C ALA A 58 -76.86 8.92 43.73
N SER A 59 -76.29 8.85 42.53
CA SER A 59 -76.39 7.70 41.64
C SER A 59 -75.05 7.30 41.06
N PRO A 60 -74.67 6.01 41.15
CA PRO A 60 -73.49 5.51 40.47
C PRO A 60 -73.51 5.82 38.97
N ASP A 61 -72.33 5.95 38.38
CA ASP A 61 -72.17 6.27 36.96
C ASP A 61 -71.62 5.08 36.18
N TYR A 62 -72.31 4.72 35.09
CA TYR A 62 -71.90 3.63 34.23
C TYR A 62 -71.00 4.09 33.10
N PHE A 63 -69.82 3.49 33.05
CA PHE A 63 -68.82 3.77 32.04
C PHE A 63 -68.62 2.54 31.19
N HIS A 64 -68.58 2.75 29.88
CA HIS A 64 -68.28 1.72 28.91
C HIS A 64 -67.38 2.32 27.83
N THR A 65 -66.37 1.58 27.36
CA THR A 65 -65.38 2.04 26.37
C THR A 65 -66.00 2.58 25.08
N ALA A 66 -67.06 1.94 24.60
CA ALA A 66 -67.88 2.37 23.46
C ALA A 66 -69.01 3.39 23.75
N GLY A 67 -69.22 3.79 25.01
CA GLY A 67 -70.24 4.78 25.40
C GLY A 67 -69.85 6.23 25.06
N THR A 68 -70.81 7.15 25.13
CA THR A 68 -70.55 8.59 24.86
C THR A 68 -70.22 9.40 26.12
N VAL A 69 -70.33 8.80 27.30
CA VAL A 69 -70.04 9.41 28.59
C VAL A 69 -68.54 9.30 28.87
N GLY A 70 -67.84 10.42 28.84
CA GLY A 70 -66.45 10.50 29.31
C GLY A 70 -66.39 10.46 30.84
N ASN A 71 -65.22 10.23 31.44
CA ASN A 71 -65.05 10.28 32.89
C ASN A 71 -64.86 11.73 33.39
N PHE A 72 -65.59 12.15 34.43
CA PHE A 72 -65.44 13.45 35.10
C PHE A 72 -64.02 13.76 35.60
N PHE A 73 -63.21 12.73 35.87
CA PHE A 73 -61.87 12.85 36.47
C PHE A 73 -60.71 12.45 35.54
N GLY A 74 -61.00 12.17 34.26
CA GLY A 74 -60.05 11.68 33.24
C GLY A 74 -60.27 10.20 32.92
N GLN A 75 -60.18 9.78 31.65
CA GLN A 75 -60.53 8.41 31.23
C GLN A 75 -59.63 7.36 31.90
N ILE A 76 -60.19 6.53 32.79
CA ILE A 76 -59.56 5.31 33.32
C ILE A 76 -60.20 4.13 32.60
N ALA A 77 -59.40 3.21 32.08
CA ALA A 77 -59.93 2.00 31.46
C ALA A 77 -60.49 1.04 32.54
N PRO A 78 -61.59 0.32 32.26
CA PRO A 78 -62.05 -0.79 33.10
C PRO A 78 -60.93 -1.75 33.49
N HIS A 79 -61.07 -2.45 34.62
CA HIS A 79 -60.06 -3.41 35.06
C HIS A 79 -60.04 -4.61 34.11
N SER A 80 -61.23 -5.13 33.81
CA SER A 80 -61.43 -6.13 32.79
C SER A 80 -62.61 -5.73 31.89
N GLY A 81 -62.68 -6.37 30.72
CA GLY A 81 -63.75 -6.09 29.77
C GLY A 81 -63.79 -4.64 29.25
N ASP A 82 -64.99 -4.18 28.95
CA ASP A 82 -65.29 -2.90 28.34
C ASP A 82 -66.07 -1.96 29.27
N ALA A 83 -66.46 -2.39 30.47
CA ALA A 83 -67.35 -1.64 31.35
C ALA A 83 -66.95 -1.60 32.83
N GLN A 84 -67.35 -0.54 33.54
CA GLN A 84 -67.09 -0.36 34.99
C GLN A 84 -68.15 0.54 35.63
N MET A 85 -68.27 0.52 36.96
CA MET A 85 -69.10 1.45 37.72
C MET A 85 -68.28 2.46 38.50
N GLY A 86 -68.70 3.72 38.50
CA GLY A 86 -68.19 4.76 39.38
C GLY A 86 -69.18 5.13 40.48
N LEU A 87 -68.68 5.42 41.69
CA LEU A 87 -69.49 5.83 42.83
C LEU A 87 -68.77 6.85 43.74
N SER A 88 -69.49 7.89 44.15
CA SER A 88 -69.05 8.90 45.11
C SER A 88 -69.27 8.42 46.55
N THR A 89 -68.19 8.16 47.28
CA THR A 89 -68.25 7.67 48.66
C THR A 89 -67.96 8.74 49.72
N TYR A 90 -67.63 9.97 49.32
CA TYR A 90 -67.58 11.13 50.22
C TYR A 90 -67.64 12.43 49.44
N HIS A 91 -68.30 13.47 49.97
CA HIS A 91 -68.36 14.75 49.27
C HIS A 91 -68.50 15.97 50.19
N GLN A 92 -67.38 16.61 50.54
CA GLN A 92 -67.31 17.67 51.55
C GLN A 92 -68.32 18.82 51.37
N SER A 93 -68.56 19.25 50.12
CA SER A 93 -69.45 20.40 49.87
C SER A 93 -70.93 20.06 49.78
N LEU A 94 -71.29 18.78 49.68
CA LEU A 94 -72.67 18.30 49.72
C LEU A 94 -73.01 17.68 51.08
N GLY A 95 -72.03 17.65 52.00
CA GLY A 95 -72.13 16.95 53.26
C GLY A 95 -72.13 15.43 53.03
N ASN A 96 -72.93 14.77 53.85
CA ASN A 96 -73.09 13.33 54.00
C ASN A 96 -73.45 12.51 52.73
N PHE A 97 -73.37 13.11 51.55
CA PHE A 97 -73.62 12.50 50.25
C PHE A 97 -72.84 11.19 50.03
N ARG A 98 -73.55 10.11 49.68
CA ARG A 98 -73.00 8.78 49.31
C ARG A 98 -73.73 8.19 48.11
N GLU A 99 -73.03 7.37 47.35
CA GLU A 99 -73.60 6.53 46.30
C GLU A 99 -73.38 5.06 46.63
N TYR A 100 -74.36 4.23 46.28
CA TYR A 100 -74.33 2.80 46.53
C TYR A 100 -74.77 2.00 45.31
N LEU A 101 -74.06 0.90 45.08
CA LEU A 101 -74.44 -0.15 44.14
C LEU A 101 -75.17 -1.25 44.88
N ASP A 102 -76.23 -1.78 44.29
CA ASP A 102 -77.02 -2.85 44.90
C ASP A 102 -77.46 -3.90 43.89
N ILE A 103 -77.38 -5.16 44.32
CA ILE A 103 -77.70 -6.29 43.46
C ILE A 103 -78.32 -7.45 44.25
N PRO A 104 -79.35 -8.11 43.71
CA PRO A 104 -79.76 -9.43 44.18
C PRO A 104 -78.69 -10.47 43.81
N LEU A 105 -78.32 -11.30 44.78
CA LEU A 105 -77.45 -12.43 44.53
C LEU A 105 -78.22 -13.50 43.73
N SER A 106 -77.53 -14.17 42.81
CA SER A 106 -78.10 -15.24 41.98
C SER A 106 -78.61 -16.43 42.81
N SER A 107 -78.07 -16.60 44.02
CA SER A 107 -78.61 -17.47 45.06
C SER A 107 -78.38 -16.84 46.44
N PRO A 108 -79.31 -16.98 47.40
CA PRO A 108 -79.08 -16.50 48.77
C PRO A 108 -77.86 -17.15 49.42
N MET A 109 -77.09 -16.34 50.14
CA MET A 109 -76.09 -16.80 51.09
C MET A 109 -76.76 -17.62 52.20
N VAL A 110 -76.05 -18.63 52.69
CA VAL A 110 -76.54 -19.55 53.72
C VAL A 110 -75.90 -19.23 55.06
N ALA A 111 -76.72 -19.07 56.10
CA ALA A 111 -76.28 -18.82 57.46
C ALA A 111 -75.26 -19.89 57.92
N GLY A 112 -74.14 -19.46 58.50
CA GLY A 112 -73.09 -20.33 59.01
C GLY A 112 -72.18 -20.92 57.93
N GLN A 113 -72.49 -20.76 56.64
CA GLN A 113 -71.62 -21.14 55.53
C GLN A 113 -70.61 -20.00 55.29
N PRO A 114 -69.29 -20.21 55.47
CA PRO A 114 -68.32 -19.19 55.09
C PRO A 114 -68.37 -18.87 53.58
N TYR A 115 -68.17 -17.62 53.22
CA TYR A 115 -68.04 -17.14 51.84
C TYR A 115 -66.75 -16.33 51.68
N GLN A 116 -66.13 -16.40 50.50
CA GLN A 116 -65.10 -15.46 50.07
C GLN A 116 -65.75 -14.33 49.26
N VAL A 117 -65.37 -13.08 49.53
CA VAL A 117 -65.91 -11.87 48.89
C VAL A 117 -64.75 -11.03 48.34
N SER A 118 -64.79 -10.61 47.07
CA SER A 118 -63.75 -9.77 46.47
C SER A 118 -64.25 -8.77 45.44
N PHE A 119 -63.47 -7.71 45.17
CA PHE A 119 -63.70 -6.71 44.11
C PHE A 119 -62.44 -5.87 43.84
N TRP A 120 -62.36 -5.26 42.65
CA TRP A 120 -61.27 -4.37 42.24
C TRP A 120 -61.68 -2.90 42.34
N LEU A 121 -60.80 -2.03 42.86
CA LEU A 121 -61.05 -0.59 43.02
C LEU A 121 -59.94 0.30 42.46
N THR A 122 -60.33 1.49 41.99
CA THR A 122 -59.43 2.62 41.69
C THR A 122 -60.15 3.96 41.87
N ASN A 123 -59.46 5.11 41.86
CA ASN A 123 -60.06 6.45 41.86
C ASN A 123 -59.38 7.41 40.84
N GLY A 124 -58.63 6.85 39.88
CA GLY A 124 -57.70 7.46 38.91
C GLY A 124 -57.73 8.98 38.68
N PHE A 125 -56.98 9.66 39.53
CA PHE A 125 -56.98 11.10 39.75
C PHE A 125 -56.34 11.97 38.65
N ASN A 126 -57.04 13.06 38.24
CA ASN A 126 -56.40 14.24 37.63
C ASN A 126 -57.10 15.58 38.01
N GLY A 127 -56.73 16.18 39.15
CA GLY A 127 -57.09 17.55 39.54
C GLY A 127 -57.70 17.68 40.93
N GLY A 128 -57.44 18.80 41.62
CA GLY A 128 -57.59 19.04 43.08
C GLY A 128 -58.94 18.83 43.79
N TYR A 129 -59.89 18.10 43.19
CA TYR A 129 -61.20 17.77 43.77
C TYR A 129 -61.38 16.28 44.14
N ALA A 130 -60.62 15.32 43.58
CA ALA A 130 -60.76 13.87 43.85
C ALA A 130 -59.86 13.35 45.01
N GLY A 131 -60.32 13.50 46.24
CA GLY A 131 -59.73 12.81 47.37
C GLY A 131 -59.97 11.30 47.37
N ALA A 132 -59.45 10.64 48.39
CA ALA A 132 -59.76 9.26 48.70
C ALA A 132 -60.14 9.18 50.18
N CYS A 133 -61.12 8.34 50.51
CA CYS A 133 -61.59 8.15 51.88
C CYS A 133 -61.45 6.70 52.35
N ASP A 134 -61.50 6.54 53.68
CA ASP A 134 -61.69 5.24 54.34
C ASP A 134 -63.17 4.81 54.28
N ASN A 135 -63.44 3.62 54.83
CA ASN A 135 -64.77 3.06 55.08
C ASN A 135 -65.58 2.70 53.83
N PHE A 136 -64.90 2.39 52.72
CA PHE A 136 -65.53 1.67 51.62
C PHE A 136 -65.85 0.23 52.06
N GLY A 137 -67.05 -0.26 51.83
CA GLY A 137 -67.49 -1.54 52.37
C GLY A 137 -68.65 -2.19 51.62
N VAL A 138 -68.99 -3.38 52.08
CA VAL A 138 -70.08 -4.22 51.56
C VAL A 138 -70.98 -4.64 52.71
N HIS A 139 -72.28 -4.57 52.50
CA HIS A 139 -73.28 -5.07 53.43
C HIS A 139 -74.18 -6.09 52.74
N PHE A 140 -74.35 -7.24 53.38
CA PHE A 140 -75.28 -8.28 52.93
C PHE A 140 -76.59 -8.21 53.71
N SER A 141 -77.71 -8.24 53.00
CA SER A 141 -79.06 -8.07 53.55
C SER A 141 -80.08 -9.03 52.93
N ASN A 142 -81.28 -9.05 53.51
CA ASN A 142 -82.45 -9.71 52.90
C ASN A 142 -83.31 -8.66 52.22
N GLY A 143 -83.22 -8.58 50.90
CA GLY A 143 -83.77 -7.52 50.07
C GLY A 143 -82.85 -6.29 49.96
N PRO A 144 -83.16 -5.41 48.98
CA PRO A 144 -82.40 -4.19 48.74
C PRO A 144 -82.55 -3.22 49.92
N LEU A 145 -81.48 -2.50 50.24
CA LEU A 145 -81.53 -1.43 51.23
C LEU A 145 -82.25 -0.19 50.69
N ALA A 146 -82.53 0.78 51.56
CA ALA A 146 -83.13 2.05 51.21
C ALA A 146 -82.26 3.21 51.68
N GLN A 147 -81.76 4.00 50.74
CA GLN A 147 -81.06 5.25 51.00
C GLN A 147 -82.03 6.43 51.00
N ALA A 148 -81.85 7.35 51.94
CA ALA A 148 -82.59 8.60 51.96
C ALA A 148 -81.91 9.64 51.06
N VAL A 149 -82.30 9.68 49.78
CA VAL A 149 -81.98 10.65 48.71
C VAL A 149 -80.49 10.85 48.38
N ASP A 150 -79.61 10.97 49.37
CA ASP A 150 -78.16 11.11 49.23
C ASP A 150 -77.37 10.86 50.53
N GLU A 151 -78.01 10.75 51.69
CA GLU A 151 -77.34 10.53 52.98
C GLU A 151 -76.76 9.10 53.11
N PRO A 152 -75.77 8.85 54.00
CA PRO A 152 -75.18 7.53 54.18
C PRO A 152 -76.21 6.61 54.85
N ILE A 153 -76.23 5.35 54.42
CA ILE A 153 -76.97 4.32 55.14
C ILE A 153 -76.14 3.97 56.38
N LEU A 154 -76.52 4.53 57.54
CA LEU A 154 -75.80 4.32 58.79
C LEU A 154 -76.09 2.94 59.38
N LEU A 155 -75.24 1.98 59.03
CA LEU A 155 -75.23 0.62 59.56
C LEU A 155 -73.80 0.11 59.66
N ASP A 156 -73.62 -1.03 60.34
CA ASP A 156 -72.34 -1.73 60.34
C ASP A 156 -72.25 -2.63 59.10
N PRO A 157 -71.32 -2.34 58.18
CA PRO A 157 -71.16 -3.16 56.99
C PRO A 157 -70.62 -4.54 57.37
N SER A 158 -70.97 -5.54 56.56
CA SER A 158 -70.47 -6.91 56.74
C SER A 158 -68.95 -6.96 56.51
N ILE A 159 -68.45 -6.10 55.62
CA ILE A 159 -67.04 -5.94 55.26
C ILE A 159 -66.75 -4.44 55.15
N GLU A 160 -65.65 -3.96 55.73
CA GLU A 160 -65.25 -2.55 55.67
C GLU A 160 -63.74 -2.41 55.49
N ILE A 161 -63.32 -1.56 54.56
CA ILE A 161 -61.93 -1.13 54.41
C ILE A 161 -61.74 0.13 55.24
N THR A 162 -61.24 -0.03 56.46
CA THR A 162 -61.16 1.05 57.46
C THR A 162 -59.96 1.97 57.29
N SER A 163 -59.11 1.73 56.30
CA SER A 163 -57.99 2.61 55.94
C SER A 163 -58.33 3.48 54.74
N VAL A 164 -57.82 4.72 54.71
CA VAL A 164 -57.96 5.60 53.55
C VAL A 164 -57.21 5.00 52.37
N ILE A 165 -57.90 4.72 51.26
CA ILE A 165 -57.29 4.04 50.12
C ILE A 165 -57.08 5.00 48.95
N TYR A 166 -55.82 5.34 48.69
CA TYR A 166 -55.47 6.28 47.65
C TYR A 166 -54.94 5.53 46.42
N TYR A 167 -55.74 5.46 45.36
CA TYR A 167 -55.28 4.87 44.12
C TYR A 167 -54.75 5.96 43.17
N SER A 168 -53.78 5.63 42.34
CA SER A 168 -53.50 6.42 41.13
C SER A 168 -54.34 5.84 39.99
N ASN A 169 -53.96 6.01 38.72
CA ASN A 169 -54.69 5.43 37.57
C ASN A 169 -54.54 3.89 37.45
N TYR A 170 -54.36 3.16 38.56
CA TYR A 170 -54.19 1.71 38.59
C TYR A 170 -55.23 1.08 39.53
N TRP A 171 -55.62 -0.16 39.21
CA TRP A 171 -56.60 -0.97 39.93
C TRP A 171 -55.94 -1.82 41.02
N GLU A 172 -56.64 -2.03 42.13
CA GLU A 172 -56.21 -2.89 43.23
C GLU A 172 -57.35 -3.80 43.70
N GLU A 173 -57.06 -5.08 43.93
CA GLU A 173 -58.02 -6.07 44.41
C GLU A 173 -58.13 -6.08 45.93
N HIS A 174 -59.36 -6.22 46.43
CA HIS A 174 -59.65 -6.39 47.85
C HIS A 174 -60.41 -7.69 48.07
N VAL A 175 -59.92 -8.54 48.98
CA VAL A 175 -60.46 -9.89 49.23
C VAL A 175 -60.72 -10.11 50.73
N PHE A 176 -61.89 -10.66 51.06
CA PHE A 176 -62.37 -10.88 52.43
C PHE A 176 -63.01 -12.25 52.59
N THR A 177 -63.15 -12.70 53.84
CA THR A 177 -63.96 -13.86 54.20
C THR A 177 -65.10 -13.43 55.12
N PHE A 178 -66.31 -13.89 54.82
CA PHE A 178 -67.51 -13.56 55.58
C PHE A 178 -68.35 -14.81 55.84
N THR A 179 -68.66 -15.08 57.11
CA THR A 179 -69.62 -16.13 57.48
C THR A 179 -70.90 -15.47 57.95
N PRO A 180 -72.00 -15.56 57.19
CA PRO A 180 -73.19 -14.80 57.49
C PRO A 180 -73.91 -15.47 58.68
N ALA A 181 -74.33 -14.67 59.66
CA ALA A 181 -75.07 -15.19 60.81
C ALA A 181 -76.53 -15.56 60.48
N ALA A 182 -77.01 -15.17 59.29
CA ALA A 182 -78.34 -15.47 58.76
C ALA A 182 -78.23 -15.66 57.23
N ASN A 183 -79.30 -16.10 56.57
CA ASN A 183 -79.31 -16.10 55.10
C ASN A 183 -79.45 -14.66 54.61
N PHE A 184 -78.74 -14.31 53.54
CA PHE A 184 -78.80 -12.99 52.89
C PHE A 184 -78.91 -13.16 51.38
N ASP A 185 -79.76 -12.40 50.71
CA ASP A 185 -80.00 -12.54 49.27
C ASP A 185 -79.64 -11.29 48.45
N HIS A 186 -79.19 -10.22 49.09
CA HIS A 186 -78.75 -8.98 48.45
C HIS A 186 -77.39 -8.53 48.95
N MET A 187 -76.73 -7.73 48.11
CA MET A 187 -75.44 -7.10 48.40
C MET A 187 -75.49 -5.63 48.01
N THR A 188 -75.18 -4.76 48.98
CA THR A 188 -75.02 -3.31 48.77
C THR A 188 -73.57 -2.90 49.01
N ILE A 189 -73.00 -2.07 48.13
CA ILE A 189 -71.60 -1.64 48.15
C ILE A 189 -71.52 -0.12 48.17
N GLY A 190 -70.69 0.45 49.07
CA GLY A 190 -70.45 1.89 49.19
C GLY A 190 -69.81 2.24 50.53
N ASN A 191 -70.00 3.47 51.04
CA ASN A 191 -69.47 3.88 52.35
C ASN A 191 -70.63 4.15 53.34
N PHE A 192 -70.69 3.40 54.44
CA PHE A 192 -71.82 3.37 55.39
C PHE A 192 -71.64 4.30 56.60
N ARG A 193 -70.65 5.19 56.57
CA ARG A 193 -70.33 6.13 57.65
C ARG A 193 -70.66 7.56 57.24
N ASP A 194 -71.09 8.36 58.21
CA ASP A 194 -71.26 9.80 58.03
C ASP A 194 -69.91 10.51 57.86
N ASP A 195 -69.96 11.79 57.48
CA ASP A 195 -68.77 12.59 57.24
C ASP A 195 -67.91 12.79 58.49
N ALA A 196 -68.52 12.78 59.68
CA ALA A 196 -67.78 12.92 60.93
C ALA A 196 -66.90 11.71 61.23
N ASN A 197 -67.30 10.54 60.73
CA ASN A 197 -66.60 9.26 60.89
C ASN A 197 -65.94 8.79 59.58
N THR A 198 -65.81 9.66 58.58
CA THR A 198 -65.11 9.36 57.33
C THR A 198 -63.89 10.27 57.20
N THR A 199 -62.71 9.68 57.13
CA THR A 199 -61.46 10.38 56.88
C THR A 199 -61.25 10.52 55.38
N ILE A 200 -61.10 11.75 54.89
CA ILE A 200 -60.71 12.01 53.50
C ILE A 200 -59.30 12.61 53.42
N THR A 201 -58.54 12.18 52.42
CA THR A 201 -57.21 12.72 52.11
C THR A 201 -57.17 13.21 50.66
N GLY A 202 -56.31 14.19 50.36
CA GLY A 202 -55.87 14.56 49.00
C GLY A 202 -56.91 15.26 48.10
N GLY A 203 -58.13 15.49 48.57
CA GLY A 203 -59.15 16.27 47.86
C GLY A 203 -60.40 16.48 48.72
N THR A 204 -61.43 17.09 48.13
CA THR A 204 -62.68 17.44 48.84
C THR A 204 -63.84 16.50 48.54
N ARG A 205 -63.65 15.51 47.65
CA ARG A 205 -64.65 14.50 47.27
C ARG A 205 -63.94 13.18 47.00
N ALA A 206 -64.43 12.04 47.51
CA ALA A 206 -63.90 10.73 47.16
C ALA A 206 -64.83 10.02 46.18
N TYR A 207 -64.28 9.60 45.06
CA TYR A 207 -65.00 8.94 43.97
C TYR A 207 -64.19 7.74 43.50
N TYR A 208 -64.77 6.54 43.52
CA TYR A 208 -64.10 5.31 43.16
C TYR A 208 -64.74 4.65 41.95
N PHE A 209 -63.96 3.92 41.18
CA PHE A 209 -64.37 2.98 40.16
C PHE A 209 -64.23 1.57 40.71
N ILE A 210 -65.18 0.71 40.40
CA ILE A 210 -65.25 -0.69 40.84
C ILE A 210 -65.48 -1.63 39.65
N ASP A 211 -64.86 -2.81 39.70
CA ASP A 211 -64.95 -3.85 38.68
C ASP A 211 -64.72 -5.27 39.27
N ASP A 212 -65.07 -6.31 38.52
CA ASP A 212 -64.84 -7.74 38.81
C ASP A 212 -65.22 -8.21 40.22
N ILE A 213 -66.50 -8.12 40.59
CA ILE A 213 -67.00 -8.41 41.94
C ILE A 213 -67.33 -9.90 42.14
N ALA A 214 -66.90 -10.53 43.24
CA ALA A 214 -67.20 -11.95 43.52
C ALA A 214 -67.65 -12.26 44.95
N VAL A 215 -68.58 -13.22 45.08
CA VAL A 215 -69.02 -13.85 46.35
C VAL A 215 -69.18 -15.37 46.14
N VAL A 216 -68.50 -16.21 46.93
CA VAL A 216 -68.41 -17.67 46.69
C VAL A 216 -68.51 -18.51 47.99
N PRO A 217 -69.41 -19.53 48.12
CA PRO A 217 -69.60 -20.37 49.34
C PRO A 217 -68.49 -21.41 49.66
N SER A 218 -68.34 -21.77 50.95
CA SER A 218 -67.38 -22.73 51.55
C SER A 218 -68.01 -23.58 52.72
N THR A 219 -67.86 -24.92 52.84
CA THR A 219 -68.78 -25.89 53.57
C THR A 219 -68.35 -26.55 54.94
N PRO A 220 -69.27 -26.90 55.91
CA PRO A 220 -69.07 -27.95 56.99
C PRO A 220 -70.22 -29.01 57.31
N ILE A 221 -69.93 -30.27 57.78
CA ILE A 221 -70.82 -31.49 58.07
C ILE A 221 -70.45 -32.19 59.43
N LEU A 222 -71.36 -32.92 60.16
CA LEU A 222 -70.98 -33.90 61.23
C LEU A 222 -70.19 -35.02 60.55
N ALA A 223 -68.89 -34.80 60.55
CA ALA A 223 -67.93 -35.61 59.87
C ALA A 223 -66.86 -35.93 60.88
N TYR A 224 -66.10 -36.95 60.58
CA TYR A 224 -64.76 -37.04 61.10
C TYR A 224 -63.83 -36.73 59.94
N THR A 225 -62.65 -36.22 60.25
CA THR A 225 -61.51 -36.23 59.34
C THR A 225 -60.57 -37.29 59.86
N GLY A 226 -59.96 -38.02 58.96
CA GLY A 226 -59.07 -39.12 59.30
C GLY A 226 -59.09 -40.11 58.16
N ASP A 227 -57.94 -40.66 57.83
CA ASP A 227 -57.86 -41.72 56.86
C ASP A 227 -58.58 -42.97 57.38
N THR A 228 -59.33 -43.66 56.53
CA THR A 228 -60.05 -44.90 56.88
C THR A 228 -59.66 -46.08 56.01
N GLU A 229 -58.81 -45.87 55.02
CA GLU A 229 -58.18 -46.91 54.21
C GLU A 229 -56.69 -46.86 54.51
N ILE A 230 -56.31 -47.42 55.66
CA ILE A 230 -54.91 -47.44 56.07
C ILE A 230 -54.24 -48.74 55.64
N CYS A 231 -52.93 -48.72 55.52
CA CYS A 231 -52.15 -49.93 55.33
C CYS A 231 -51.75 -50.54 56.67
N ILE A 232 -51.47 -51.84 56.67
CA ILE A 232 -50.98 -52.53 57.87
C ILE A 232 -49.72 -51.86 58.44
N GLY A 233 -49.79 -51.41 59.70
CA GLY A 233 -48.71 -50.71 60.41
C GLY A 233 -48.86 -49.18 60.44
N GLU A 234 -49.79 -48.62 59.67
CA GLU A 234 -50.10 -47.19 59.73
C GLU A 234 -51.07 -46.87 60.88
N SER A 235 -51.14 -45.59 61.24
CA SER A 235 -52.08 -45.08 62.22
C SER A 235 -52.81 -43.88 61.63
N THR A 236 -54.08 -43.73 61.98
CA THR A 236 -54.90 -42.61 61.54
C THR A 236 -55.52 -41.90 62.73
N ASP A 237 -55.56 -40.57 62.65
CA ASP A 237 -56.28 -39.73 63.60
C ASP A 237 -57.71 -39.55 63.13
N LEU A 238 -58.67 -40.09 63.90
CA LEU A 238 -60.08 -39.80 63.69
C LEU A 238 -60.46 -38.58 64.54
N ILE A 239 -60.68 -37.46 63.85
CA ILE A 239 -60.97 -36.13 64.41
C ILE A 239 -62.43 -35.81 64.14
N PRO A 240 -63.32 -35.73 65.14
CA PRO A 240 -64.68 -35.30 64.93
C PRO A 240 -64.74 -33.80 64.59
N LEU A 241 -65.60 -33.44 63.64
CA LEU A 241 -65.90 -32.07 63.23
C LEU A 241 -67.27 -31.64 63.76
N GLY A 242 -67.31 -30.53 64.51
CA GLY A 242 -68.54 -29.97 65.08
C GLY A 242 -68.33 -29.43 66.49
N THR A 243 -69.37 -28.84 67.10
CA THR A 243 -69.26 -28.22 68.43
C THR A 243 -69.99 -29.01 69.51
N SER A 244 -69.18 -29.75 70.28
CA SER A 244 -69.29 -30.21 71.67
C SER A 244 -69.71 -31.66 71.97
N ASN A 245 -68.93 -32.27 72.88
CA ASN A 245 -69.02 -33.57 73.56
C ASN A 245 -69.16 -34.82 72.67
N PHE A 246 -68.01 -35.29 72.17
CA PHE A 246 -67.91 -36.53 71.40
C PHE A 246 -67.38 -37.70 72.26
N GLU A 247 -67.87 -38.90 72.00
CA GLU A 247 -67.37 -40.16 72.56
C GLU A 247 -67.11 -41.16 71.43
N TRP A 248 -65.96 -41.84 71.50
CA TRP A 248 -65.60 -42.90 70.56
C TRP A 248 -65.66 -44.27 71.22
N ILE A 249 -66.19 -45.25 70.50
CA ILE A 249 -66.28 -46.64 70.93
C ILE A 249 -65.63 -47.52 69.86
N ASP A 250 -64.71 -48.39 70.25
CA ASP A 250 -64.24 -49.49 69.40
C ASP A 250 -65.28 -50.62 69.45
N LEU A 251 -65.98 -50.85 68.34
CA LEU A 251 -67.04 -51.86 68.28
C LEU A 251 -66.50 -53.29 68.27
N SER A 252 -65.22 -53.49 67.93
CA SER A 252 -64.60 -54.82 67.93
C SER A 252 -64.29 -55.31 69.35
N THR A 253 -63.95 -54.40 70.26
CA THR A 253 -63.64 -54.69 71.67
C THR A 253 -64.73 -54.25 72.63
N GLY A 254 -65.73 -53.50 72.18
CA GLY A 254 -66.85 -52.96 72.97
C GLY A 254 -66.41 -51.91 73.99
N SER A 255 -65.21 -51.35 73.85
CA SER A 255 -64.61 -50.44 74.83
C SER A 255 -64.74 -48.99 74.39
N VAL A 256 -65.14 -48.12 75.34
CA VAL A 256 -65.05 -46.66 75.17
C VAL A 256 -63.57 -46.26 75.15
N ILE A 257 -63.17 -45.47 74.17
CA ILE A 257 -61.79 -44.98 74.01
C ILE A 257 -61.66 -43.65 74.79
N PRO A 258 -60.85 -43.57 75.86
CA PRO A 258 -60.70 -42.33 76.63
C PRO A 258 -59.84 -41.31 75.88
N GLY A 259 -60.33 -40.08 75.64
CA GLY A 259 -59.55 -39.02 74.99
C GLY A 259 -60.32 -37.71 74.72
N ASP A 260 -59.58 -36.62 74.49
CA ASP A 260 -60.09 -35.28 74.18
C ASP A 260 -60.64 -35.20 72.75
N SER A 261 -61.86 -35.68 72.50
CA SER A 261 -62.58 -35.64 71.20
C SER A 261 -61.89 -36.32 70.00
N ILE A 262 -60.57 -36.21 69.82
CA ILE A 262 -59.74 -36.83 68.78
C ILE A 262 -59.19 -38.17 69.29
N ILE A 263 -59.19 -39.20 68.44
CA ILE A 263 -58.54 -40.49 68.73
C ILE A 263 -57.53 -40.85 67.63
N THR A 264 -56.38 -41.39 68.03
CA THR A 264 -55.42 -42.02 67.10
C THR A 264 -55.57 -43.53 67.18
N VAL A 265 -55.83 -44.19 66.05
CA VAL A 265 -56.01 -45.64 65.99
C VAL A 265 -55.04 -46.27 64.99
N SER A 266 -54.52 -47.46 65.35
CA SER A 266 -53.65 -48.27 64.48
C SER A 266 -54.06 -49.74 64.58
N PRO A 267 -55.25 -50.09 64.05
CA PRO A 267 -55.70 -51.47 64.10
C PRO A 267 -54.86 -52.36 63.18
N ALA A 268 -54.56 -53.59 63.62
CA ALA A 268 -53.81 -54.55 62.81
C ALA A 268 -54.65 -55.26 61.74
N VAL A 269 -55.98 -55.13 61.81
CA VAL A 269 -56.98 -55.66 60.87
C VAL A 269 -58.15 -54.66 60.78
N THR A 270 -58.94 -54.72 59.71
CA THR A 270 -60.13 -53.86 59.56
C THR A 270 -60.99 -53.84 60.82
N THR A 271 -61.16 -52.64 61.40
CA THR A 271 -61.81 -52.41 62.69
C THR A 271 -62.84 -51.30 62.57
N ILE A 272 -63.99 -51.46 63.23
CA ILE A 272 -65.08 -50.48 63.18
C ILE A 272 -65.13 -49.70 64.50
N TYR A 273 -65.09 -48.38 64.39
CA TYR A 273 -65.27 -47.43 65.49
C TYR A 273 -66.63 -46.74 65.35
N GLN A 274 -67.19 -46.27 66.46
CA GLN A 274 -68.43 -45.52 66.47
C GLN A 274 -68.19 -44.17 67.16
N LEU A 275 -68.51 -43.09 66.45
CA LEU A 275 -68.54 -41.73 66.97
C LEU A 275 -69.95 -41.40 67.43
N ASN A 276 -70.09 -40.92 68.67
CA ASN A 276 -71.36 -40.53 69.27
C ASN A 276 -71.23 -39.10 69.82
N ASP A 277 -72.14 -38.21 69.44
CA ASP A 277 -72.22 -36.84 69.97
C ASP A 277 -73.31 -36.67 71.06
N GLY A 278 -73.93 -37.78 71.47
CA GLY A 278 -75.02 -37.84 72.44
C GLY A 278 -76.41 -37.81 71.82
N VAL A 279 -76.55 -37.52 70.51
CA VAL A 279 -77.83 -37.50 69.78
C VAL A 279 -77.78 -38.42 68.57
N ASP A 280 -76.74 -38.29 67.75
CA ASP A 280 -76.51 -39.08 66.55
C ASP A 280 -75.26 -39.96 66.71
N THR A 281 -75.26 -41.09 66.00
CA THR A 281 -74.13 -42.01 65.93
C THR A 281 -73.67 -42.19 64.50
N LEU A 282 -72.35 -42.14 64.28
CA LEU A 282 -71.71 -42.40 63.00
C LEU A 282 -70.70 -43.54 63.15
N GLU A 283 -70.87 -44.60 62.37
CA GLU A 283 -69.89 -45.69 62.30
C GLU A 283 -68.76 -45.31 61.33
N VAL A 284 -67.54 -45.56 61.76
CA VAL A 284 -66.30 -45.32 61.04
C VAL A 284 -65.57 -46.65 60.92
N THR A 285 -65.61 -47.25 59.74
CA THR A 285 -64.84 -48.47 59.47
C THR A 285 -63.45 -48.05 59.01
N VAL A 286 -62.42 -48.40 59.79
CA VAL A 286 -61.03 -48.28 59.36
C VAL A 286 -60.63 -49.61 58.74
N ASN A 287 -60.60 -49.64 57.41
CA ASN A 287 -60.13 -50.77 56.61
C ASN A 287 -58.60 -50.83 56.64
N VAL A 288 -58.05 -52.02 56.90
CA VAL A 288 -56.60 -52.25 56.93
C VAL A 288 -56.21 -53.11 55.74
N ASN A 289 -55.65 -52.46 54.73
CA ASN A 289 -55.20 -53.09 53.50
C ASN A 289 -53.79 -53.70 53.71
N GLN A 290 -53.55 -54.87 53.12
CA GLN A 290 -52.22 -55.48 53.15
C GLN A 290 -51.31 -54.76 52.15
N LEU A 291 -50.05 -54.59 52.51
CA LEU A 291 -49.06 -54.02 51.60
C LEU A 291 -48.87 -54.92 50.35
N PRO A 292 -48.70 -54.35 49.14
CA PRO A 292 -48.34 -55.13 47.97
C PRO A 292 -46.99 -55.83 48.18
N VAL A 293 -46.85 -57.05 47.67
CA VAL A 293 -45.59 -57.79 47.70
C VAL A 293 -44.82 -57.50 46.43
N VAL A 294 -43.72 -56.77 46.55
CA VAL A 294 -42.77 -56.46 45.49
C VAL A 294 -41.37 -56.87 45.93
N ASP A 295 -40.59 -57.45 45.03
CA ASP A 295 -39.21 -57.88 45.26
C ASP A 295 -38.43 -57.70 43.94
N LEU A 296 -37.51 -56.75 43.91
CA LEU A 296 -36.65 -56.46 42.76
C LEU A 296 -35.42 -57.39 42.67
N GLY A 297 -35.23 -58.30 43.64
CA GLY A 297 -34.08 -59.20 43.72
C GLY A 297 -32.92 -58.66 44.57
N ASN A 298 -31.80 -59.37 44.59
CA ASN A 298 -30.59 -58.96 45.32
C ASN A 298 -29.76 -57.94 44.52
N ASP A 299 -28.99 -57.12 45.22
CA ASP A 299 -27.96 -56.24 44.65
C ASP A 299 -27.08 -56.95 43.60
N THR A 300 -26.80 -56.27 42.49
CA THR A 300 -26.04 -56.82 41.36
C THR A 300 -25.09 -55.80 40.75
N THR A 301 -24.13 -56.26 39.97
CA THR A 301 -23.22 -55.40 39.19
C THR A 301 -23.30 -55.76 37.72
N LEU A 302 -23.49 -54.78 36.84
CA LEU A 302 -23.61 -54.94 35.38
C LEU A 302 -22.37 -54.43 34.65
N CYS A 303 -22.14 -54.92 33.43
CA CYS A 303 -21.12 -54.36 32.54
C CYS A 303 -21.63 -53.09 31.83
N PRO A 304 -20.77 -52.12 31.49
CA PRO A 304 -21.14 -50.94 30.72
C PRO A 304 -21.90 -51.32 29.44
N GLY A 305 -23.08 -50.72 29.24
CA GLY A 305 -23.96 -50.99 28.08
C GLY A 305 -24.93 -52.16 28.25
N GLU A 306 -24.79 -53.01 29.26
CA GLU A 306 -25.83 -53.98 29.61
C GLU A 306 -27.04 -53.26 30.21
N ILE A 307 -28.24 -53.68 29.81
CA ILE A 307 -29.50 -53.17 30.36
C ILE A 307 -30.12 -54.27 31.19
N LEU A 308 -30.27 -54.04 32.49
CA LEU A 308 -31.05 -54.91 33.37
C LEU A 308 -32.50 -54.43 33.38
N SER A 309 -33.44 -55.30 32.99
CA SER A 309 -34.87 -55.01 33.09
C SER A 309 -35.39 -55.50 34.44
N LEU A 310 -35.72 -54.57 35.33
CA LEU A 310 -36.38 -54.84 36.59
C LEU A 310 -37.88 -54.99 36.35
N ASP A 311 -38.52 -55.99 36.95
CA ASP A 311 -39.96 -56.24 36.86
C ASP A 311 -40.59 -56.18 38.25
N ALA A 312 -41.34 -55.11 38.49
CA ALA A 312 -42.05 -54.88 39.75
C ALA A 312 -43.50 -55.35 39.68
N PHE A 313 -43.91 -56.07 38.63
CA PHE A 313 -45.33 -56.28 38.29
C PHE A 313 -46.16 -56.86 39.43
N VAL A 314 -47.14 -56.07 39.86
CA VAL A 314 -48.24 -56.45 40.76
C VAL A 314 -49.55 -56.10 40.06
N THR A 315 -50.46 -57.08 39.97
CA THR A 315 -51.69 -56.91 39.17
C THR A 315 -52.55 -55.76 39.71
N GLY A 316 -52.86 -54.78 38.85
CA GLY A 316 -53.72 -53.64 39.19
C GLY A 316 -53.06 -52.56 40.04
N ALA A 317 -51.76 -52.68 40.33
CA ALA A 317 -50.99 -51.64 41.00
C ALA A 317 -50.49 -50.57 40.01
N ILE A 318 -50.23 -49.38 40.53
CA ILE A 318 -49.44 -48.35 39.87
C ILE A 318 -48.04 -48.34 40.47
N TYR A 319 -47.06 -48.01 39.65
CA TYR A 319 -45.66 -48.02 40.01
C TYR A 319 -45.18 -46.58 40.05
N GLN A 320 -44.26 -46.30 40.96
CA GLN A 320 -43.54 -45.05 40.96
C GLN A 320 -42.08 -45.37 41.22
N TRP A 321 -41.29 -45.35 40.16
CA TRP A 321 -39.85 -45.46 40.26
C TRP A 321 -39.24 -44.15 40.76
N GLN A 322 -37.98 -44.18 41.15
CA GLN A 322 -37.23 -43.01 41.63
C GLN A 322 -37.20 -41.84 40.63
N ASP A 323 -37.45 -42.09 39.34
CA ASP A 323 -37.55 -41.08 38.27
C ASP A 323 -38.99 -40.63 37.95
N LEU A 324 -39.95 -41.04 38.76
CA LEU A 324 -41.40 -40.78 38.61
C LEU A 324 -42.07 -41.53 37.45
N SER A 325 -41.38 -42.47 36.79
CA SER A 325 -42.02 -43.33 35.77
C SER A 325 -42.98 -44.34 36.40
N THR A 326 -43.97 -44.77 35.61
CA THR A 326 -45.11 -45.57 36.10
C THR A 326 -45.27 -46.94 35.43
N SER A 327 -44.26 -47.37 34.69
CA SER A 327 -44.23 -48.70 34.06
C SER A 327 -44.03 -49.80 35.11
N SER A 328 -44.64 -50.98 34.90
CA SER A 328 -44.38 -52.14 35.77
C SER A 328 -42.96 -52.68 35.66
N THR A 329 -42.25 -52.29 34.60
CA THR A 329 -40.85 -52.65 34.36
C THR A 329 -39.98 -51.39 34.27
N TYR A 330 -38.73 -51.50 34.73
CA TYR A 330 -37.73 -50.43 34.64
C TYR A 330 -36.43 -50.94 34.04
N ASN A 331 -35.97 -50.28 32.98
CA ASN A 331 -34.70 -50.60 32.36
C ASN A 331 -33.60 -49.80 33.05
N VAL A 332 -32.73 -50.49 33.76
CA VAL A 332 -31.56 -49.94 34.41
C VAL A 332 -30.42 -49.85 33.42
N SER A 333 -29.96 -48.62 33.17
CA SER A 333 -28.85 -48.32 32.27
C SER A 333 -27.71 -47.53 32.93
N GLN A 334 -27.78 -47.28 34.25
CA GLN A 334 -26.80 -46.50 35.01
C GLN A 334 -26.60 -47.08 36.42
N ALA A 335 -25.44 -46.86 37.04
CA ALA A 335 -25.21 -47.29 38.41
C ALA A 335 -26.08 -46.49 39.37
N GLY A 336 -26.70 -47.16 40.33
CA GLY A 336 -27.52 -46.50 41.32
C GLY A 336 -28.36 -47.45 42.15
N LEU A 337 -28.92 -46.88 43.21
CA LEU A 337 -29.99 -47.50 43.95
C LEU A 337 -31.29 -47.28 43.16
N TYR A 338 -31.89 -48.37 42.71
CA TYR A 338 -33.18 -48.36 42.04
C TYR A 338 -34.23 -48.76 43.06
N GLU A 339 -35.22 -47.89 43.24
CA GLU A 339 -36.29 -48.10 44.21
C GLU A 339 -37.61 -47.90 43.47
N VAL A 340 -38.49 -48.88 43.60
CA VAL A 340 -39.87 -48.76 43.15
C VAL A 340 -40.77 -48.70 44.36
N VAL A 341 -41.66 -47.72 44.36
CA VAL A 341 -42.83 -47.74 45.23
C VAL A 341 -43.96 -48.34 44.41
N VAL A 342 -44.46 -49.50 44.84
CA VAL A 342 -45.63 -50.13 44.25
C VAL A 342 -46.82 -49.76 45.09
N ILE A 343 -47.77 -49.05 44.48
CA ILE A 343 -49.00 -48.60 45.12
C ILE A 343 -50.12 -49.45 44.52
N ASP A 344 -50.70 -50.32 45.34
CA ASP A 344 -51.80 -51.16 44.88
C ASP A 344 -53.09 -50.34 44.62
N ALA A 345 -54.14 -51.00 44.14
CA ALA A 345 -55.43 -50.36 43.88
C ALA A 345 -56.10 -49.77 45.14
N ASN A 346 -55.63 -50.11 46.35
CA ASN A 346 -56.11 -49.58 47.62
C ASN A 346 -55.20 -48.48 48.17
N ASN A 347 -54.31 -47.94 47.33
CA ASN A 347 -53.33 -46.91 47.68
C ASN A 347 -52.28 -47.35 48.71
N CYS A 348 -52.12 -48.66 48.92
CA CYS A 348 -51.08 -49.17 49.80
C CYS A 348 -49.75 -49.31 49.11
N ALA A 349 -48.76 -48.63 49.66
CA ALA A 349 -47.43 -48.51 49.12
C ALA A 349 -46.47 -49.46 49.86
N ASN A 350 -45.85 -50.36 49.11
CA ASN A 350 -44.65 -51.03 49.57
C ASN A 350 -43.51 -50.71 48.61
N ASN A 351 -42.30 -50.65 49.11
CA ASN A 351 -41.13 -50.45 48.28
C ASN A 351 -40.27 -51.71 48.23
N SER A 352 -39.55 -51.84 47.13
CA SER A 352 -38.40 -52.70 47.04
C SER A 352 -37.30 -51.93 46.36
N ASP A 353 -36.09 -52.09 46.86
CA ASP A 353 -34.89 -51.53 46.31
C ASP A 353 -33.94 -52.62 45.82
N ILE A 354 -33.14 -52.25 44.83
CA ILE A 354 -31.99 -53.02 44.37
C ILE A 354 -30.86 -52.05 44.09
N ASN A 355 -29.68 -52.30 44.66
CA ASN A 355 -28.50 -51.56 44.31
C ASN A 355 -27.88 -52.19 43.06
N VAL A 356 -27.95 -51.47 41.94
CA VAL A 356 -27.30 -51.88 40.71
C VAL A 356 -26.00 -51.10 40.57
N GLY A 357 -24.89 -51.77 40.86
CA GLY A 357 -23.57 -51.28 40.49
C GLY A 357 -23.36 -51.43 38.98
N TYR A 358 -22.52 -50.56 38.43
CA TYR A 358 -21.79 -50.90 37.21
C TYR A 358 -20.35 -51.13 37.64
N VAL A 359 -19.65 -51.99 36.92
CA VAL A 359 -18.19 -51.86 36.93
C VAL A 359 -17.91 -50.43 36.46
N ASP A 360 -17.22 -49.62 37.28
CA ASP A 360 -16.85 -48.25 36.92
C ASP A 360 -16.38 -48.24 35.46
N GLU A 361 -16.88 -47.29 34.68
CA GLU A 361 -16.56 -47.18 33.25
C GLU A 361 -15.04 -46.99 33.11
N TYR A 362 -14.33 -48.10 32.99
CA TYR A 362 -12.92 -48.11 32.68
C TYR A 362 -12.85 -47.92 31.18
N THR A 363 -12.54 -46.70 30.77
CA THR A 363 -12.25 -46.38 29.38
C THR A 363 -10.95 -47.07 29.01
N PHE A 364 -11.04 -48.33 28.60
CA PHE A 364 -10.00 -49.03 27.87
C PHE A 364 -10.14 -48.62 26.41
N ASP A 365 -9.67 -47.42 26.11
CA ASP A 365 -9.78 -46.77 24.80
C ASP A 365 -8.39 -46.29 24.40
N PHE A 366 -7.80 -47.00 23.47
CA PHE A 366 -6.64 -46.59 22.69
C PHE A 366 -7.05 -45.47 21.72
N PRO A 367 -6.08 -44.70 21.23
CA PRO A 367 -6.35 -43.64 20.28
C PRO A 367 -7.04 -44.18 19.01
N VAL A 368 -8.17 -43.58 18.64
CA VAL A 368 -8.91 -43.89 17.39
C VAL A 368 -8.14 -43.59 16.09
N THR A 369 -7.07 -42.80 16.18
CA THR A 369 -6.12 -42.58 15.09
C THR A 369 -4.85 -43.36 15.37
N PRO A 370 -4.23 -44.00 14.37
CA PRO A 370 -2.95 -44.67 14.55
C PRO A 370 -1.93 -43.76 15.24
N LEU A 371 -1.21 -44.29 16.22
CA LEU A 371 -0.10 -43.59 16.82
C LEU A 371 1.08 -43.67 15.86
N ASN A 372 1.31 -42.56 15.18
CA ASN A 372 2.38 -42.41 14.21
C ASN A 372 3.66 -41.94 14.91
N TYR A 373 4.73 -42.71 14.76
CA TYR A 373 6.05 -42.35 15.24
C TYR A 373 7.04 -42.38 14.07
N CYS A 374 7.92 -41.39 14.02
CA CYS A 374 8.88 -41.22 12.93
C CYS A 374 10.31 -41.39 13.44
N ASP A 375 11.14 -42.12 12.70
CA ASP A 375 12.58 -42.30 12.96
C ASP A 375 12.93 -42.79 14.37
N VAL A 376 12.10 -43.67 14.92
CA VAL A 376 12.33 -44.30 16.23
C VAL A 376 12.64 -45.79 16.05
N ASP A 377 13.70 -46.26 16.70
CA ASP A 377 14.06 -47.69 16.73
C ASP A 377 13.09 -48.50 17.61
N GLU A 378 12.52 -47.85 18.62
CA GLU A 378 11.65 -48.47 19.63
C GLU A 378 10.63 -47.47 20.17
N VAL A 379 9.36 -47.89 20.23
CA VAL A 379 8.26 -47.17 20.87
C VAL A 379 7.84 -47.94 22.11
N VAL A 380 7.90 -47.26 23.26
CA VAL A 380 7.38 -47.76 24.54
C VAL A 380 6.04 -47.08 24.79
N TYR A 381 4.96 -47.86 24.73
CA TYR A 381 3.62 -47.39 25.06
C TYR A 381 3.27 -47.83 26.49
N PRO A 382 3.19 -46.90 27.46
CA PRO A 382 2.84 -47.25 28.82
C PRO A 382 1.37 -47.69 28.89
N ILE A 383 1.11 -48.79 29.61
CA ILE A 383 -0.23 -49.26 29.94
C ILE A 383 -0.37 -49.21 31.46
N ASP A 384 -1.28 -48.36 31.95
CA ASP A 384 -1.60 -48.30 33.36
C ASP A 384 -2.13 -49.66 33.85
N ALA A 385 -1.55 -50.17 34.92
CA ALA A 385 -1.98 -51.43 35.52
C ALA A 385 -3.45 -51.34 35.97
N LEU A 386 -4.30 -52.21 35.40
CA LEU A 386 -5.73 -52.29 35.70
C LEU A 386 -5.97 -52.83 37.13
N PRO A 387 -6.43 -52.02 38.10
CA PRO A 387 -6.56 -52.47 39.49
C PRO A 387 -7.66 -53.53 39.63
N GLY A 388 -7.27 -54.78 39.90
CA GLY A 388 -8.22 -55.89 40.08
C GLY A 388 -8.68 -56.56 38.77
N GLY A 389 -8.04 -56.26 37.65
CA GLY A 389 -8.28 -56.89 36.34
C GLY A 389 -7.00 -57.35 35.64
N THR A 390 -7.13 -57.79 34.39
CA THR A 390 -6.00 -58.15 33.51
C THR A 390 -6.18 -57.54 32.13
N ILE A 391 -5.12 -56.97 31.57
CA ILE A 391 -5.08 -56.55 30.16
C ILE A 391 -4.27 -57.59 29.39
N SER A 392 -4.79 -58.07 28.27
CA SER A 392 -4.08 -58.97 27.37
C SER A 392 -4.14 -58.49 25.93
N CYS A 393 -3.00 -58.40 25.25
CA CYS A 393 -2.91 -57.99 23.85
C CYS A 393 -2.45 -59.19 23.01
N ASN A 394 -3.21 -59.54 21.97
CA ASN A 394 -3.01 -60.76 21.15
C ASN A 394 -2.82 -62.04 22.00
N GLY A 395 -3.48 -62.12 23.16
CA GLY A 395 -3.42 -63.25 24.09
C GLY A 395 -2.24 -63.25 25.08
N ILE A 396 -1.41 -62.20 25.10
CA ILE A 396 -0.31 -62.03 26.07
C ILE A 396 -0.73 -61.04 27.14
N ILE A 397 -0.61 -61.40 28.42
CA ILE A 397 -0.91 -60.51 29.55
C ILE A 397 0.15 -59.41 29.64
N VAL A 398 -0.30 -58.16 29.73
CA VAL A 398 0.55 -56.95 29.84
C VAL A 398 0.37 -56.35 31.23
N VAL A 399 1.47 -55.89 31.84
CA VAL A 399 1.49 -55.45 33.25
C VAL A 399 2.08 -54.05 33.47
N ASP A 400 2.67 -53.41 32.44
CA ASP A 400 3.27 -52.07 32.58
C ASP A 400 3.44 -51.35 31.23
N GLU A 401 3.97 -52.03 30.20
CA GLU A 401 4.30 -51.40 28.92
C GLU A 401 4.14 -52.36 27.74
N LEU A 402 3.85 -51.80 26.56
CA LEU A 402 3.98 -52.45 25.26
C LEU A 402 5.19 -51.87 24.53
N ILE A 403 5.98 -52.73 23.89
CA ILE A 403 7.17 -52.34 23.13
C ILE A 403 6.96 -52.69 21.67
N PHE A 404 7.15 -51.70 20.79
CA PHE A 404 7.03 -51.85 19.34
C PHE A 404 8.35 -51.47 18.68
N ASN A 405 8.81 -52.30 17.74
CA ASN A 405 9.98 -52.05 16.91
C ASN A 405 9.67 -52.09 15.40
N GLN A 406 8.38 -52.21 15.06
CA GLN A 406 7.83 -52.19 13.70
C GLN A 406 6.34 -51.87 13.78
N THR A 407 5.77 -51.40 12.66
CA THR A 407 4.32 -51.19 12.50
C THR A 407 3.54 -52.43 12.91
N SER A 408 2.60 -52.25 13.84
CA SER A 408 1.88 -53.35 14.50
C SER A 408 0.45 -52.92 14.83
N GLN A 409 -0.47 -53.86 14.65
CA GLN A 409 -1.84 -53.77 15.16
C GLN A 409 -2.01 -54.81 16.25
N LEU A 410 -2.39 -54.38 17.45
CA LEU A 410 -2.65 -55.26 18.58
C LEU A 410 -4.12 -55.20 18.95
N PHE A 411 -4.77 -56.35 18.97
CA PHE A 411 -6.09 -56.50 19.56
C PHE A 411 -5.93 -56.77 21.05
N CYS A 412 -6.43 -55.89 21.90
CA CYS A 412 -6.30 -56.00 23.34
C CYS A 412 -7.66 -56.18 24.01
N VAL A 413 -7.66 -57.01 25.05
CA VAL A 413 -8.83 -57.31 25.87
C VAL A 413 -8.48 -56.99 27.31
N ALA A 414 -9.23 -56.07 27.92
CA ALA A 414 -9.21 -55.79 29.35
C ALA A 414 -10.35 -56.54 30.04
N GLU A 415 -10.02 -57.34 31.05
CA GLU A 415 -11.00 -58.09 31.85
C GLU A 415 -11.00 -57.59 33.30
N ILE A 416 -12.14 -57.09 33.77
CA ILE A 416 -12.32 -56.60 35.14
C ILE A 416 -13.74 -56.91 35.64
N GLY A 417 -13.84 -57.49 36.84
CA GLY A 417 -15.15 -57.82 37.44
C GLY A 417 -16.01 -58.82 36.66
N GLY A 418 -15.45 -59.55 35.68
CA GLY A 418 -16.19 -60.44 34.78
C GLY A 418 -16.65 -59.79 33.46
N CYS A 419 -16.37 -58.50 33.27
CA CYS A 419 -16.63 -57.75 32.04
C CYS A 419 -15.40 -57.75 31.14
N GLN A 420 -15.60 -57.89 29.83
CA GLN A 420 -14.55 -57.81 28.81
C GLN A 420 -14.73 -56.53 27.99
N PHE A 421 -13.65 -55.76 27.86
CA PHE A 421 -13.57 -54.59 26.99
C PHE A 421 -12.51 -54.88 25.93
N GLU A 422 -12.88 -54.70 24.67
CA GLU A 422 -12.00 -54.96 23.53
C GLU A 422 -11.66 -53.65 22.87
N ASP A 423 -10.39 -53.46 22.55
CA ASP A 423 -9.97 -52.35 21.73
C ASP A 423 -8.69 -52.67 20.95
N VAL A 424 -8.46 -51.91 19.87
CA VAL A 424 -7.34 -52.09 18.95
C VAL A 424 -6.36 -50.93 19.08
N LEU A 425 -5.10 -51.27 19.36
CA LEU A 425 -4.00 -50.32 19.29
C LEU A 425 -3.29 -50.44 17.94
N ASP A 426 -3.41 -49.41 17.12
CA ASP A 426 -2.66 -49.24 15.88
C ASP A 426 -1.43 -48.37 16.12
N VAL A 427 -0.24 -48.94 15.92
CA VAL A 427 1.04 -48.22 15.96
C VAL A 427 1.69 -48.29 14.59
N MET A 428 1.89 -47.12 13.99
CA MET A 428 2.62 -46.96 12.74
C MET A 428 4.00 -46.39 13.05
N ILE A 429 5.05 -47.12 12.66
CA ILE A 429 6.42 -46.61 12.73
C ILE A 429 6.85 -46.33 11.28
N GLY A 430 6.96 -45.05 10.96
CA GLY A 430 7.40 -44.56 9.65
C GLY A 430 8.85 -44.09 9.68
N GLU A 431 9.46 -44.03 8.50
CA GLU A 431 10.70 -43.29 8.28
C GLU A 431 10.34 -41.92 7.71
N THR A 432 11.07 -40.87 8.07
CA THR A 432 10.85 -39.58 7.42
C THR A 432 11.20 -39.66 5.93
N PRO A 433 10.35 -39.09 5.06
CA PRO A 433 10.58 -39.14 3.63
C PRO A 433 11.84 -38.31 3.28
N TYR A 434 12.73 -38.88 2.48
CA TYR A 434 13.99 -38.24 2.10
C TYR A 434 14.02 -37.79 0.65
N VAL A 435 14.49 -36.56 0.42
CA VAL A 435 14.87 -36.08 -0.92
C VAL A 435 16.10 -35.19 -0.87
N GLU A 436 16.80 -35.07 -2.01
CA GLU A 436 17.94 -34.17 -2.19
C GLU A 436 17.60 -33.14 -3.26
N LEU A 437 17.34 -31.89 -2.85
CA LEU A 437 17.08 -30.77 -3.78
C LEU A 437 18.36 -30.20 -4.42
N GLY A 438 19.53 -30.70 -4.02
CA GLY A 438 20.84 -30.17 -4.37
C GLY A 438 21.37 -29.14 -3.37
N ASN A 439 22.51 -28.53 -3.69
CA ASN A 439 23.10 -27.45 -2.90
C ASN A 439 22.55 -26.09 -3.34
N ASP A 440 22.64 -25.09 -2.47
CA ASP A 440 22.41 -23.69 -2.81
C ASP A 440 23.17 -23.30 -4.08
N THR A 441 22.46 -22.67 -5.02
CA THR A 441 22.97 -22.41 -6.36
C THR A 441 22.68 -20.99 -6.80
N THR A 442 23.58 -20.46 -7.62
CA THR A 442 23.43 -19.16 -8.26
C THR A 442 23.42 -19.35 -9.76
N LEU A 443 22.39 -18.81 -10.43
CA LEU A 443 22.14 -18.96 -11.87
C LEU A 443 22.21 -17.60 -12.57
N CYS A 444 22.16 -17.60 -13.91
CA CYS A 444 22.06 -16.35 -14.66
C CYS A 444 20.60 -15.95 -14.84
N ASP A 445 20.32 -14.65 -14.80
CA ASP A 445 18.98 -14.13 -15.09
C ASP A 445 18.44 -14.70 -16.41
N GLY A 446 17.26 -15.35 -16.35
CA GLY A 446 16.64 -16.02 -17.49
C GLY A 446 16.84 -17.54 -17.52
N ASP A 447 17.80 -18.09 -16.77
CA ASP A 447 17.93 -19.53 -16.59
C ASP A 447 16.70 -20.07 -15.83
N LEU A 448 16.36 -21.34 -16.13
CA LEU A 448 15.33 -22.07 -15.42
C LEU A 448 15.96 -23.22 -14.66
N LEU A 449 15.65 -23.34 -13.37
CA LEU A 449 16.02 -24.50 -12.56
C LEU A 449 14.78 -25.32 -12.24
N THR A 450 14.81 -26.60 -12.58
CA THR A 450 13.80 -27.56 -12.12
C THR A 450 14.26 -28.16 -10.80
N LEU A 451 13.48 -27.92 -9.75
CA LEU A 451 13.63 -28.57 -8.45
C LEU A 451 12.73 -29.80 -8.44
N ASP A 452 13.34 -30.98 -8.38
CA ASP A 452 12.65 -32.26 -8.34
C ASP A 452 12.69 -32.82 -6.91
N ALA A 453 11.53 -32.84 -6.26
CA ALA A 453 11.35 -33.40 -4.92
C ALA A 453 10.77 -34.82 -4.96
N THR A 454 10.68 -35.47 -6.13
CA THR A 454 9.99 -36.76 -6.30
C THR A 454 10.48 -37.81 -5.30
N ALA A 455 9.56 -38.24 -4.44
CA ALA A 455 9.73 -39.37 -3.54
C ALA A 455 8.48 -40.29 -3.59
N PRO A 456 8.64 -41.61 -3.40
CA PRO A 456 7.51 -42.54 -3.44
C PRO A 456 6.64 -42.40 -2.19
N GLY A 457 5.31 -42.46 -2.34
CA GLY A 457 4.38 -42.58 -1.21
C GLY A 457 4.16 -41.29 -0.40
N VAL A 458 4.49 -40.12 -0.94
CA VAL A 458 4.40 -38.84 -0.23
C VAL A 458 3.47 -37.84 -0.94
N THR A 459 2.99 -36.86 -0.19
CA THR A 459 2.41 -35.62 -0.71
C THR A 459 3.42 -34.47 -0.61
N TYR A 460 3.22 -33.41 -1.42
CA TYR A 460 4.16 -32.29 -1.56
C TYR A 460 3.47 -30.98 -1.20
N SER A 461 4.17 -30.11 -0.47
CA SER A 461 3.73 -28.74 -0.22
C SER A 461 4.90 -27.78 -0.36
N TRP A 462 4.95 -27.05 -1.47
CA TRP A 462 6.01 -26.08 -1.73
C TRP A 462 5.70 -24.70 -1.13
N SER A 463 6.74 -23.98 -0.71
CA SER A 463 6.62 -22.62 -0.14
C SER A 463 6.03 -21.59 -1.10
N ASN A 464 6.08 -21.86 -2.41
CA ASN A 464 5.47 -21.03 -3.46
C ASN A 464 4.06 -21.50 -3.88
N GLY A 465 3.52 -22.56 -3.28
CA GLY A 465 2.11 -22.97 -3.40
C GLY A 465 1.76 -24.23 -4.22
N PRO A 466 2.56 -24.74 -5.18
CA PRO A 466 2.27 -25.99 -5.87
C PRO A 466 2.32 -27.24 -4.98
N GLU A 467 1.59 -28.28 -5.38
CA GLU A 467 1.59 -29.62 -4.78
C GLU A 467 2.21 -30.68 -5.72
N ASP A 468 2.85 -30.24 -6.80
CA ASP A 468 3.50 -31.11 -7.78
C ASP A 468 4.85 -31.64 -7.24
N PRO A 469 5.27 -32.85 -7.65
CA PRO A 469 6.55 -33.45 -7.24
C PRO A 469 7.78 -32.65 -7.72
N SER A 470 7.61 -31.75 -8.69
CA SER A 470 8.67 -30.89 -9.19
C SER A 470 8.15 -29.50 -9.52
N ILE A 471 8.96 -28.46 -9.28
CA ILE A 471 8.67 -27.08 -9.67
C ILE A 471 9.78 -26.54 -10.56
N THR A 472 9.46 -25.57 -11.43
CA THR A 472 10.46 -24.80 -12.17
C THR A 472 10.52 -23.39 -11.62
N VAL A 473 11.71 -22.94 -11.25
CA VAL A 473 11.94 -21.63 -10.63
C VAL A 473 12.77 -20.75 -11.56
N SER A 474 12.46 -19.45 -11.56
CA SER A 474 13.11 -18.44 -12.41
C SER A 474 13.36 -17.12 -11.66
N THR A 475 13.17 -17.10 -10.35
CA THR A 475 13.31 -15.90 -9.50
C THR A 475 14.13 -16.23 -8.25
N PRO A 476 14.91 -15.27 -7.73
CA PRO A 476 15.71 -15.51 -6.53
C PRO A 476 14.84 -15.72 -5.29
N GLY A 477 15.21 -16.66 -4.43
CA GLY A 477 14.49 -16.96 -3.20
C GLY A 477 14.86 -18.30 -2.57
N LEU A 478 14.39 -18.49 -1.33
CA LEU A 478 14.45 -19.76 -0.62
C LEU A 478 13.22 -20.60 -0.99
N TYR A 479 13.44 -21.71 -1.69
CA TYR A 479 12.39 -22.67 -2.03
C TYR A 479 12.42 -23.81 -1.02
N GLN A 480 11.29 -24.04 -0.36
CA GLN A 480 11.15 -25.13 0.62
C GLN A 480 10.01 -26.06 0.18
N VAL A 481 10.20 -27.36 0.36
CA VAL A 481 9.16 -28.38 0.17
C VAL A 481 9.00 -29.15 1.47
N ILE A 482 7.75 -29.34 1.87
CA ILE A 482 7.37 -30.30 2.91
C ILE A 482 6.92 -31.57 2.20
N LEU A 483 7.58 -32.68 2.51
CA LEU A 483 7.17 -34.02 2.13
C LEU A 483 6.43 -34.64 3.31
N GLN A 484 5.23 -35.16 3.07
CA GLN A 484 4.45 -35.90 4.08
C GLN A 484 4.19 -37.32 3.57
N ASP A 485 4.63 -38.31 4.32
CA ASP A 485 4.35 -39.72 4.02
C ASP A 485 2.85 -40.04 4.15
N ILE A 486 2.27 -40.69 3.14
CA ILE A 486 0.81 -40.91 3.05
C ILE A 486 0.29 -41.95 4.06
N ASP A 487 1.16 -42.82 4.57
CA ASP A 487 0.78 -43.93 5.44
C ASP A 487 1.06 -43.63 6.92
N SER A 488 2.17 -42.95 7.22
CA SER A 488 2.65 -42.66 8.57
C SER A 488 2.52 -41.19 8.99
N ASP A 489 2.08 -40.29 8.12
CA ASP A 489 2.06 -38.83 8.35
C ASP A 489 3.42 -38.22 8.76
N CYS A 490 4.53 -38.95 8.57
CA CYS A 490 5.86 -38.43 8.87
C CYS A 490 6.23 -37.31 7.89
N GLU A 491 6.60 -36.16 8.43
CA GLU A 491 6.95 -34.97 7.65
C GLU A 491 8.45 -34.67 7.71
N ALA A 492 9.00 -34.27 6.57
CA ALA A 492 10.34 -33.68 6.48
C ALA A 492 10.33 -32.44 5.57
N THR A 493 11.11 -31.43 5.96
CA THR A 493 11.24 -30.18 5.20
C THR A 493 12.61 -30.07 4.57
N TYR A 494 12.65 -29.80 3.27
CA TYR A 494 13.87 -29.59 2.50
C TYR A 494 13.87 -28.19 1.90
N GLY A 495 15.04 -27.55 1.84
CA GLY A 495 15.16 -26.19 1.32
C GLY A 495 16.41 -26.01 0.47
N ILE A 496 16.30 -25.15 -0.53
CA ILE A 496 17.40 -24.72 -1.40
C ILE A 496 17.31 -23.21 -1.63
N GLN A 497 18.43 -22.50 -1.42
CA GLN A 497 18.55 -21.10 -1.80
C GLN A 497 18.94 -21.02 -3.29
N VAL A 498 18.13 -20.31 -4.07
CA VAL A 498 18.42 -20.03 -5.48
C VAL A 498 18.59 -18.53 -5.64
N ASP A 499 19.77 -18.10 -6.06
CA ASP A 499 20.08 -16.70 -6.37
C ASP A 499 20.28 -16.53 -7.89
N TYR A 500 20.10 -15.30 -8.38
CA TYR A 500 20.31 -14.98 -9.80
C TYR A 500 21.27 -13.80 -9.95
N ILE A 501 22.18 -13.92 -10.91
CA ILE A 501 23.13 -12.88 -11.30
C ILE A 501 22.65 -12.24 -12.62
N PRO A 502 22.62 -10.91 -12.71
CA PRO A 502 22.31 -10.22 -13.96
C PRO A 502 23.23 -10.65 -15.11
N PHE A 503 22.64 -10.90 -16.27
CA PHE A 503 23.39 -11.22 -17.48
C PHE A 503 24.18 -9.99 -17.94
N PRO A 504 25.50 -10.09 -18.19
CA PRO A 504 26.32 -8.94 -18.58
C PRO A 504 26.19 -8.62 -20.06
N GLU A 505 24.96 -8.28 -20.49
CA GLU A 505 24.64 -7.98 -21.89
C GLU A 505 25.64 -6.98 -22.48
N VAL A 506 26.35 -7.42 -23.52
CA VAL A 506 27.34 -6.61 -24.24
C VAL A 506 26.90 -6.46 -25.70
N ASP A 507 26.95 -5.21 -26.19
CA ASP A 507 26.61 -4.85 -27.56
C ASP A 507 27.60 -3.78 -28.03
N LEU A 508 28.52 -4.19 -28.91
CA LEU A 508 29.53 -3.37 -29.58
C LEU A 508 28.94 -2.60 -30.78
N GLY A 509 27.66 -2.83 -31.10
CA GLY A 509 26.96 -2.23 -32.22
C GLY A 509 27.13 -3.02 -33.53
N ALA A 510 26.67 -2.41 -34.63
CA ALA A 510 26.80 -3.00 -35.95
C ALA A 510 28.21 -2.84 -36.52
N ASP A 511 28.58 -3.72 -37.45
CA ASP A 511 29.80 -3.60 -38.26
C ASP A 511 29.88 -2.21 -38.92
N PHE A 512 31.08 -1.64 -38.91
CA PHE A 512 31.31 -0.28 -39.40
C PHE A 512 32.63 -0.14 -40.14
N GLU A 513 32.74 0.95 -40.89
CA GLU A 513 33.89 1.24 -41.72
C GLU A 513 34.58 2.53 -41.26
N LEU A 514 35.91 2.52 -41.25
CA LEU A 514 36.77 3.67 -40.97
C LEU A 514 37.67 3.96 -42.18
N CYS A 515 38.20 5.16 -42.31
CA CYS A 515 39.27 5.45 -43.27
C CYS A 515 40.64 5.14 -42.69
N ASP A 516 41.61 4.77 -43.54
CA ASP A 516 43.01 4.55 -43.14
C ASP A 516 43.54 5.66 -42.23
N GLY A 517 44.00 5.26 -41.03
CA GLY A 517 44.53 6.16 -40.00
C GLY A 517 43.50 6.78 -39.05
N GLN A 518 42.19 6.56 -39.26
CA GLN A 518 41.19 6.86 -38.24
C GLN A 518 41.23 5.82 -37.11
N ILE A 519 40.79 6.23 -35.93
CA ILE A 519 40.67 5.39 -34.75
C ILE A 519 39.25 5.50 -34.20
N ASP A 520 38.79 4.45 -33.55
CA ASP A 520 37.54 4.46 -32.78
C ASP A 520 37.73 3.77 -31.42
N LEU A 521 36.78 3.95 -30.50
CA LEU A 521 36.81 3.35 -29.18
C LEU A 521 35.55 2.52 -28.96
N LEU A 522 35.70 1.21 -28.88
CA LEU A 522 34.62 0.31 -28.47
C LEU A 522 34.45 0.39 -26.96
N ASP A 523 33.21 0.46 -26.50
CA ASP A 523 32.85 0.49 -25.08
C ASP A 523 31.92 -0.69 -24.77
N ALA A 524 32.41 -1.61 -23.94
CA ALA A 524 31.70 -2.81 -23.51
C ALA A 524 31.16 -2.68 -22.08
N PHE A 525 31.16 -1.48 -21.49
CA PHE A 525 30.95 -1.28 -20.07
C PHE A 525 29.63 -1.90 -19.55
N PHE A 526 29.78 -2.83 -18.59
CA PHE A 526 28.68 -3.38 -17.79
C PHE A 526 29.07 -3.38 -16.29
N PRO A 527 28.18 -2.97 -15.37
CA PRO A 527 28.50 -2.88 -13.95
C PRO A 527 29.01 -4.21 -13.36
N SER A 528 30.17 -4.16 -12.69
CA SER A 528 30.81 -5.33 -12.04
C SER A 528 31.24 -6.46 -12.98
N ALA A 529 31.16 -6.27 -14.30
CA ALA A 529 31.69 -7.21 -15.27
C ALA A 529 33.22 -7.17 -15.31
N VAL A 530 33.83 -8.33 -15.53
CA VAL A 530 35.20 -8.45 -16.01
C VAL A 530 35.18 -8.65 -17.53
N TYR A 531 36.16 -8.08 -18.21
CA TYR A 531 36.24 -8.05 -19.68
C TYR A 531 37.42 -8.90 -20.13
N LEU A 532 37.25 -9.60 -21.25
CA LEU A 532 38.34 -10.26 -21.96
C LEU A 532 38.17 -9.98 -23.45
N TRP A 533 39.06 -9.14 -23.98
CA TRP A 533 39.11 -8.85 -25.41
C TRP A 533 39.96 -9.89 -26.15
N GLN A 534 39.89 -9.88 -27.47
CA GLN A 534 40.63 -10.77 -28.36
C GLN A 534 42.15 -10.74 -28.19
N ASP A 535 42.70 -9.64 -27.66
CA ASP A 535 44.13 -9.44 -27.40
C ASP A 535 44.56 -9.81 -25.97
N ASN A 536 43.64 -10.36 -25.17
CA ASN A 536 43.74 -10.63 -23.73
C ASN A 536 43.78 -9.39 -22.82
N SER A 537 43.43 -8.21 -23.33
CA SER A 537 43.22 -7.04 -22.47
C SER A 537 41.91 -7.15 -21.68
N THR A 538 41.82 -6.42 -20.56
CA THR A 538 40.72 -6.52 -19.60
C THR A 538 40.06 -5.18 -19.27
N GLY A 539 40.31 -4.15 -20.09
CA GLY A 539 39.65 -2.85 -19.95
C GLY A 539 38.18 -2.93 -20.37
N SER A 540 37.33 -2.03 -19.87
CA SER A 540 35.94 -1.93 -20.37
C SER A 540 35.85 -1.34 -21.77
N THR A 541 36.95 -0.77 -22.28
CA THR A 541 37.04 -0.19 -23.61
C THR A 541 38.22 -0.75 -24.40
N MET A 542 38.11 -0.71 -25.73
CA MET A 542 39.13 -1.17 -26.68
C MET A 542 39.33 -0.14 -27.78
N LEU A 543 40.59 0.22 -28.04
CA LEU A 543 40.96 1.11 -29.15
C LEU A 543 41.01 0.30 -30.46
N VAL A 544 40.30 0.78 -31.46
CA VAL A 544 40.33 0.26 -32.82
C VAL A 544 41.31 1.11 -33.63
N ASP A 545 42.44 0.53 -34.01
CA ASP A 545 43.50 1.18 -34.77
C ASP A 545 43.90 0.43 -36.05
N GLY A 546 43.14 -0.62 -36.42
CA GLY A 546 43.34 -1.38 -37.64
C GLY A 546 42.11 -2.23 -38.02
N PRO A 547 42.10 -2.79 -39.24
CA PRO A 547 41.00 -3.63 -39.69
C PRO A 547 41.03 -5.00 -39.02
N GLY A 548 39.84 -5.57 -38.81
CA GLY A 548 39.69 -6.92 -38.30
C GLY A 548 38.42 -7.13 -37.49
N THR A 549 38.31 -8.32 -36.92
CA THR A 549 37.23 -8.68 -36.00
C THR A 549 37.65 -8.36 -34.57
N TYR A 550 36.88 -7.51 -33.92
CA TYR A 550 37.01 -7.19 -32.51
C TYR A 550 35.93 -7.97 -31.75
N PHE A 551 36.29 -8.57 -30.63
CA PHE A 551 35.31 -9.26 -29.80
C PHE A 551 35.69 -9.16 -28.32
N VAL A 552 34.67 -9.10 -27.48
CA VAL A 552 34.81 -9.05 -26.04
C VAL A 552 33.91 -10.09 -25.40
N SER A 553 34.44 -10.78 -24.41
CA SER A 553 33.62 -11.56 -23.48
C SER A 553 33.48 -10.78 -22.18
N THR A 554 32.24 -10.52 -21.77
CA THR A 554 31.90 -9.93 -20.48
C THR A 554 31.50 -11.02 -19.51
N MET A 555 31.94 -10.93 -18.26
CA MET A 555 31.63 -11.94 -17.24
C MET A 555 31.25 -11.30 -15.90
N VAL A 556 30.12 -11.71 -15.34
CA VAL A 556 29.71 -11.41 -13.95
C VAL A 556 29.44 -12.74 -13.26
N GLY A 557 30.29 -13.11 -12.30
CA GLY A 557 30.22 -14.45 -11.70
C GLY A 557 30.48 -15.55 -12.73
N SER A 558 29.50 -16.43 -12.96
CA SER A 558 29.53 -17.49 -13.99
C SER A 558 28.83 -17.10 -15.29
N CYS A 559 28.12 -15.95 -15.32
CA CYS A 559 27.38 -15.50 -16.48
C CYS A 559 28.32 -14.83 -17.46
N VAL A 560 28.34 -15.32 -18.70
CA VAL A 560 29.21 -14.84 -19.76
C VAL A 560 28.35 -14.44 -20.94
N ASP A 561 28.61 -13.25 -21.45
CA ASP A 561 28.12 -12.82 -22.76
C ASP A 561 29.30 -12.51 -23.67
N GLN A 562 29.07 -12.57 -24.98
CA GLN A 562 30.08 -12.24 -25.97
C GLN A 562 29.45 -11.51 -27.13
N ASP A 563 30.10 -10.44 -27.56
CA ASP A 563 29.75 -9.76 -28.79
C ASP A 563 30.97 -9.52 -29.69
N THR A 564 30.71 -9.38 -30.98
CA THR A 564 31.70 -9.28 -32.06
C THR A 564 31.32 -8.16 -33.01
N VAL A 565 32.30 -7.37 -33.44
CA VAL A 565 32.13 -6.35 -34.47
C VAL A 565 33.24 -6.47 -35.52
N GLU A 566 32.88 -6.39 -36.80
CA GLU A 566 33.81 -6.34 -37.92
C GLU A 566 34.10 -4.87 -38.29
N VAL A 567 35.39 -4.51 -38.29
CA VAL A 567 35.84 -3.18 -38.68
C VAL A 567 36.62 -3.28 -39.99
N LEU A 568 36.10 -2.62 -41.03
CA LEU A 568 36.77 -2.48 -42.32
C LEU A 568 37.44 -1.11 -42.44
N TYR A 569 38.68 -1.11 -42.91
CA TYR A 569 39.40 0.12 -43.22
C TYR A 569 39.40 0.39 -44.72
N ASN A 570 38.90 1.57 -45.09
CA ASN A 570 38.81 2.06 -46.45
C ASN A 570 40.06 2.90 -46.79
N PRO A 571 40.70 2.63 -47.95
CA PRO A 571 41.91 3.34 -48.34
C PRO A 571 41.62 4.84 -48.58
N LEU A 572 42.60 5.68 -48.25
CA LEU A 572 42.55 7.11 -48.59
C LEU A 572 42.86 7.33 -50.08
N PRO A 573 42.28 8.37 -50.73
CA PRO A 573 42.67 8.78 -52.07
C PRO A 573 44.16 9.13 -52.17
N ASN A 574 44.80 8.81 -53.30
CA ASN A 574 46.17 9.25 -53.56
C ASN A 574 46.15 10.68 -54.12
N VAL A 575 46.53 11.66 -53.31
CA VAL A 575 46.55 13.08 -53.69
C VAL A 575 47.98 13.57 -53.50
N GLU A 576 48.60 13.95 -54.62
CA GLU A 576 49.96 14.48 -54.70
C GLU A 576 49.98 15.53 -55.82
N LEU A 577 50.10 16.80 -55.44
CA LEU A 577 50.22 17.95 -56.35
C LEU A 577 51.68 18.22 -56.73
N GLY A 578 52.64 17.59 -56.05
CA GLY A 578 54.06 17.80 -56.22
C GLY A 578 54.62 18.85 -55.26
N ALA A 579 55.92 19.09 -55.36
CA ALA A 579 56.58 20.13 -54.57
C ALA A 579 56.21 21.53 -55.07
N ASP A 580 56.32 22.52 -54.17
CA ASP A 580 56.21 23.93 -54.51
C ASP A 580 57.15 24.29 -55.68
N THR A 581 56.63 25.06 -56.64
CA THR A 581 57.31 25.34 -57.91
C THR A 581 57.14 26.78 -58.34
N ALA A 582 57.91 27.23 -59.33
CA ALA A 582 57.66 28.48 -60.04
C ALA A 582 57.25 28.20 -61.50
N ILE A 583 56.47 29.10 -62.08
CA ILE A 583 56.16 29.15 -63.51
C ILE A 583 56.59 30.49 -64.08
N CYS A 584 56.88 30.55 -65.37
CA CYS A 584 57.18 31.80 -66.05
C CYS A 584 55.91 32.60 -66.33
N ALA A 585 56.04 33.91 -66.53
CA ALA A 585 54.91 34.74 -66.95
C ALA A 585 54.25 34.16 -68.22
N ASP A 586 52.93 34.09 -68.23
CA ASP A 586 52.08 33.50 -69.28
C ASP A 586 52.17 31.97 -69.49
N ASP A 587 53.02 31.26 -68.74
CA ASP A 587 53.02 29.79 -68.73
C ASP A 587 51.84 29.23 -67.91
N ILE A 588 51.51 27.97 -68.16
CA ILE A 588 50.48 27.23 -67.43
C ILE A 588 51.04 25.94 -66.82
N LEU A 589 50.51 25.54 -65.67
CA LEU A 589 50.80 24.27 -65.02
C LEU A 589 49.50 23.45 -64.88
N ASP A 590 49.45 22.29 -65.53
CA ASP A 590 48.32 21.36 -65.43
C ASP A 590 48.57 20.33 -64.32
N LEU A 591 47.70 20.33 -63.31
CA LEU A 591 47.67 19.34 -62.24
C LEU A 591 46.67 18.23 -62.58
N ASN A 592 47.00 16.98 -62.26
CA ASN A 592 46.11 15.82 -62.44
C ASN A 592 46.19 14.88 -61.24
N VAL A 593 45.08 14.76 -60.51
CA VAL A 593 44.97 13.93 -59.30
C VAL A 593 43.92 12.83 -59.46
N SER A 594 43.77 12.30 -60.67
CA SER A 594 42.73 11.31 -61.01
C SER A 594 42.74 10.07 -60.10
N ASN A 595 41.67 9.92 -59.32
CA ASN A 595 41.31 8.75 -58.53
C ASN A 595 39.99 8.16 -59.06
N THR A 596 39.92 6.84 -59.26
CA THR A 596 38.71 6.18 -59.78
C THR A 596 37.61 6.18 -58.72
N GLY A 597 36.40 6.66 -59.05
CA GLY A 597 35.27 6.69 -58.11
C GLY A 597 35.38 7.74 -57.00
N ALA A 598 36.15 8.81 -57.25
CA ALA A 598 36.31 9.93 -56.34
C ALA A 598 35.73 11.22 -56.92
N SER A 599 35.28 12.10 -56.02
CA SER A 599 34.94 13.49 -56.28
C SER A 599 36.07 14.43 -55.85
N TYR A 600 36.13 15.60 -56.48
CA TYR A 600 37.18 16.60 -56.31
C TYR A 600 36.56 17.91 -55.84
N LEU A 601 37.27 18.64 -55.00
CA LEU A 601 36.93 20.00 -54.63
C LEU A 601 38.20 20.83 -54.54
N TRP A 602 38.39 21.70 -55.52
CA TRP A 602 39.46 22.70 -55.54
C TRP A 602 39.08 23.93 -54.70
N GLN A 603 40.07 24.77 -54.42
CA GLN A 603 39.91 25.99 -53.61
C GLN A 603 38.84 26.98 -54.12
N ASP A 604 38.54 26.95 -55.42
CA ASP A 604 37.56 27.79 -56.11
C ASP A 604 36.23 27.08 -56.39
N SER A 605 36.04 25.90 -55.79
CA SER A 605 34.88 25.02 -55.98
C SER A 605 34.83 24.27 -57.32
N ASP A 606 35.91 24.24 -58.11
CA ASP A 606 36.01 23.32 -59.25
C ASP A 606 35.98 21.85 -58.77
N GLN A 607 35.40 20.96 -59.58
CA GLN A 607 35.18 19.54 -59.28
C GLN A 607 35.87 18.60 -60.29
N SER A 608 36.73 19.14 -61.14
CA SER A 608 37.46 18.39 -62.15
C SER A 608 38.64 17.64 -61.53
N ALA A 609 38.97 16.46 -62.08
CA ALA A 609 40.16 15.69 -61.66
C ALA A 609 41.49 16.38 -62.08
N THR A 610 41.41 17.37 -62.96
CA THR A 610 42.51 18.17 -63.47
C THR A 610 42.28 19.65 -63.18
N TYR A 611 43.34 20.42 -62.96
CA TYR A 611 43.27 21.85 -62.70
C TYR A 611 44.42 22.58 -63.36
N THR A 612 44.13 23.67 -64.07
CA THR A 612 45.14 24.46 -64.80
C THR A 612 45.44 25.73 -64.01
N ILE A 613 46.71 25.88 -63.61
CA ILE A 613 47.24 27.06 -62.93
C ILE A 613 47.82 28.00 -63.99
N SER A 614 47.42 29.27 -63.97
CA SER A 614 47.88 30.29 -64.92
C SER A 614 48.42 31.55 -64.21
N GLY A 615 48.76 31.45 -62.93
CA GLY A 615 49.25 32.57 -62.14
C GLY A 615 49.70 32.15 -60.74
N PRO A 616 50.42 33.02 -60.03
CA PRO A 616 51.00 32.68 -58.74
C PRO A 616 49.92 32.57 -57.65
N GLY A 617 50.13 31.66 -56.71
CA GLY A 617 49.21 31.45 -55.60
C GLY A 617 49.36 30.10 -54.91
N GLN A 618 48.55 29.90 -53.87
CA GLN A 618 48.42 28.61 -53.21
C GLN A 618 47.19 27.89 -53.78
N TYR A 619 47.40 26.66 -54.23
CA TYR A 619 46.37 25.80 -54.79
C TYR A 619 46.21 24.56 -53.91
N PHE A 620 44.98 24.09 -53.73
CA PHE A 620 44.73 22.89 -52.95
C PHE A 620 43.49 22.17 -53.46
N VAL A 621 43.54 20.84 -53.37
CA VAL A 621 42.41 19.97 -53.73
C VAL A 621 42.10 19.07 -52.56
N THR A 622 40.81 18.87 -52.30
CA THR A 622 40.32 17.78 -51.46
C THR A 622 39.70 16.72 -52.37
N VAL A 623 40.22 15.52 -52.33
CA VAL A 623 39.70 14.37 -53.06
C VAL A 623 38.96 13.46 -52.07
N THR A 624 37.76 13.02 -52.44
CA THR A 624 36.91 12.17 -51.58
C THR A 624 36.44 10.95 -52.38
N PHE A 625 36.65 9.73 -51.88
CA PHE A 625 36.03 8.55 -52.49
C PHE A 625 34.53 8.54 -52.24
N ASP A 626 33.72 8.48 -53.31
CA ASP A 626 32.27 8.68 -53.20
C ASP A 626 31.55 7.56 -52.43
N GLN A 627 32.09 6.35 -52.48
CA GLN A 627 31.50 5.18 -51.84
C GLN A 627 31.78 5.13 -50.32
N THR A 628 32.96 5.59 -49.90
CA THR A 628 33.45 5.43 -48.52
C THR A 628 33.48 6.74 -47.75
N GLY A 629 33.41 7.89 -48.44
CA GLY A 629 33.57 9.21 -47.85
C GLY A 629 35.00 9.55 -47.42
N CYS A 630 35.96 8.66 -47.66
CA CYS A 630 37.35 8.86 -47.27
C CYS A 630 38.00 9.96 -48.09
N LYS A 631 38.58 10.94 -47.39
CA LYS A 631 39.08 12.17 -47.99
C LYS A 631 40.55 12.43 -47.66
N ARG A 632 41.27 12.98 -48.63
CA ARG A 632 42.63 13.48 -48.46
C ARG A 632 42.78 14.79 -49.22
N SER A 633 43.63 15.67 -48.70
CA SER A 633 43.94 16.94 -49.33
C SER A 633 45.43 17.08 -49.51
N ASP A 634 45.82 17.85 -50.51
CA ASP A 634 47.20 18.27 -50.73
C ASP A 634 47.24 19.72 -51.23
N THR A 635 48.37 20.38 -51.04
CA THR A 635 48.60 21.80 -51.32
C THR A 635 49.87 21.98 -52.12
N ILE A 636 49.85 22.88 -53.10
CA ILE A 636 51.03 23.34 -53.83
C ILE A 636 51.07 24.87 -53.85
N TYR A 637 52.25 25.43 -53.60
CA TYR A 637 52.53 26.85 -53.79
C TYR A 637 53.21 27.07 -55.14
N VAL A 638 52.65 27.98 -55.95
CA VAL A 638 53.19 28.36 -57.25
C VAL A 638 53.62 29.82 -57.22
N GLU A 639 54.91 30.06 -57.46
CA GLU A 639 55.46 31.40 -57.66
C GLU A 639 55.51 31.74 -59.17
N GLU A 640 55.59 33.03 -59.49
CA GLU A 640 55.81 33.50 -60.85
C GLU A 640 57.24 34.03 -60.96
N PHE A 641 58.03 33.50 -61.90
CA PHE A 641 59.39 33.94 -62.15
C PHE A 641 59.42 34.95 -63.32
N PRO A 642 60.04 36.13 -63.13
CA PRO A 642 60.07 37.16 -64.16
C PRO A 642 61.03 36.83 -65.31
N LEU A 643 60.77 37.42 -66.48
CA LEU A 643 61.73 37.46 -67.60
C LEU A 643 62.99 38.25 -67.19
N PRO A 644 64.15 37.99 -67.82
CA PRO A 644 65.39 38.68 -67.48
C PRO A 644 65.29 40.15 -67.86
N VAL A 645 65.83 41.04 -67.02
CA VAL A 645 65.91 42.48 -67.29
C VAL A 645 67.35 42.82 -67.66
N LEU A 646 67.52 43.54 -68.76
CA LEU A 646 68.79 44.07 -69.24
C LEU A 646 68.57 45.52 -69.69
N ASP A 647 69.39 46.44 -69.16
CA ASP A 647 69.31 47.87 -69.49
C ASP A 647 70.72 48.48 -69.59
N PHE A 648 71.08 48.97 -70.77
CA PHE A 648 72.34 49.65 -71.05
C PHE A 648 72.31 51.15 -70.73
N GLY A 649 71.13 51.72 -70.46
CA GLY A 649 70.94 53.16 -70.32
C GLY A 649 70.93 53.90 -71.66
N ASN A 650 71.19 55.20 -71.62
CA ASN A 650 71.15 56.04 -72.83
C ASN A 650 72.48 55.98 -73.61
N ASP A 651 72.40 56.20 -74.93
CA ASP A 651 73.54 56.39 -75.83
C ASP A 651 74.55 57.42 -75.27
N THR A 652 75.84 57.12 -75.44
CA THR A 652 76.93 57.87 -74.81
C THR A 652 78.10 58.10 -75.77
N THR A 653 78.90 59.16 -75.56
CA THR A 653 80.15 59.44 -76.31
C THR A 653 81.32 59.52 -75.33
N VAL A 654 82.47 58.95 -75.69
CA VAL A 654 83.69 58.86 -74.83
C VAL A 654 84.92 59.41 -75.55
N CYS A 655 85.95 59.82 -74.81
CA CYS A 655 87.18 60.33 -75.42
C CYS A 655 87.96 59.22 -76.15
N GLN A 656 88.58 59.53 -77.29
CA GLN A 656 89.14 58.56 -78.24
C GLN A 656 90.21 57.62 -77.64
N ASN A 657 90.88 58.03 -76.56
CA ASN A 657 91.93 57.26 -75.88
C ASN A 657 91.51 56.73 -74.50
N ASP A 658 90.27 56.98 -74.07
CA ASP A 658 89.79 56.51 -72.78
C ASP A 658 89.31 55.05 -72.90
N GLU A 659 89.70 54.23 -71.93
CA GLU A 659 89.12 52.89 -71.78
C GLU A 659 87.71 53.01 -71.19
N PHE A 660 86.69 52.72 -72.00
CA PHE A 660 85.30 52.62 -71.55
C PHE A 660 84.92 51.16 -71.30
N ARG A 661 84.08 50.91 -70.29
CA ARG A 661 83.56 49.57 -69.98
C ARG A 661 82.04 49.61 -69.93
N LEU A 662 81.39 48.71 -70.66
CA LEU A 662 79.95 48.52 -70.60
C LEU A 662 79.62 47.54 -69.48
N ARG A 663 78.79 47.99 -68.54
CA ARG A 663 78.21 47.20 -67.46
C ARG A 663 76.71 47.49 -67.40
N PRO A 664 75.89 46.81 -68.23
CA PRO A 664 74.45 47.03 -68.21
C PRO A 664 73.88 46.63 -66.84
N PHE A 665 72.80 47.29 -66.44
CA PHE A 665 72.00 46.86 -65.31
C PHE A 665 71.35 45.51 -65.66
N GLN A 666 71.38 44.58 -64.72
CA GLN A 666 70.90 43.22 -64.89
C GLN A 666 70.04 42.84 -63.68
N GLU A 667 68.85 42.30 -63.92
CA GLU A 667 67.97 41.71 -62.91
C GLU A 667 67.41 40.38 -63.42
N PHE A 668 67.38 39.35 -62.57
CA PHE A 668 66.90 38.01 -62.93
C PHE A 668 67.62 37.38 -64.16
N VAL A 669 68.93 37.63 -64.31
CA VAL A 669 69.75 37.12 -65.44
C VAL A 669 70.64 35.97 -64.96
N ASP A 670 70.55 34.81 -65.62
CA ASP A 670 71.44 33.66 -65.38
C ASP A 670 72.63 33.64 -66.32
N SER A 671 72.44 34.12 -67.56
CA SER A 671 73.54 34.25 -68.52
C SER A 671 73.35 35.45 -69.44
N LEU A 672 74.46 36.12 -69.77
CA LEU A 672 74.51 37.26 -70.66
C LEU A 672 75.40 36.91 -71.85
N ILE A 673 74.91 37.09 -73.08
CA ILE A 673 75.67 36.85 -74.32
C ILE A 673 75.75 38.16 -75.11
N TRP A 674 76.97 38.61 -75.38
CA TRP A 674 77.22 39.79 -76.23
C TRP A 674 77.06 39.44 -77.71
N PHE A 675 76.86 40.47 -78.54
CA PHE A 675 76.76 40.37 -80.00
C PHE A 675 77.89 39.60 -80.71
N ASP A 676 79.08 39.48 -80.09
CA ASP A 676 80.22 38.72 -80.60
C ASP A 676 80.25 37.25 -80.13
N GLY A 677 79.27 36.84 -79.33
CA GLY A 677 79.14 35.52 -78.74
C GLY A 677 79.89 35.33 -77.42
N SER A 678 80.53 36.37 -76.89
CA SER A 678 81.19 36.30 -75.59
C SER A 678 80.18 36.33 -74.43
N ALA A 679 80.54 35.71 -73.30
CA ALA A 679 79.67 35.53 -72.14
C ALA A 679 80.24 36.17 -70.87
N SER A 680 80.79 37.39 -70.99
CA SER A 680 81.33 38.16 -69.87
C SER A 680 80.28 39.08 -69.25
N GLU A 681 80.37 39.38 -67.95
CA GLU A 681 79.50 40.36 -67.29
C GLU A 681 79.74 41.80 -67.77
N GLU A 682 80.87 42.04 -68.42
CA GLU A 682 81.32 43.35 -68.89
C GLU A 682 81.84 43.22 -70.32
N TYR A 683 81.74 44.30 -71.09
CA TYR A 683 82.33 44.40 -72.41
C TYR A 683 83.24 45.61 -72.52
N PHE A 684 84.35 45.45 -73.24
CA PHE A 684 85.32 46.51 -73.53
C PHE A 684 85.20 46.88 -75.02
N PRO A 685 84.48 47.97 -75.34
CA PRO A 685 84.37 48.50 -76.69
C PRO A 685 85.74 48.76 -77.31
N ILE A 686 85.93 48.34 -78.56
CA ILE A 686 87.20 48.52 -79.30
C ILE A 686 87.12 49.61 -80.38
N ALA A 687 85.92 50.11 -80.66
CA ALA A 687 85.63 51.17 -81.62
C ALA A 687 84.24 51.77 -81.34
N PRO A 688 83.93 52.99 -81.81
CA PRO A 688 82.57 53.50 -81.75
C PRO A 688 81.62 52.62 -82.58
N SER A 689 80.53 52.16 -81.96
CA SER A 689 79.56 51.25 -82.55
C SER A 689 78.30 51.12 -81.68
N VAL A 690 77.28 50.46 -82.22
CA VAL A 690 76.15 49.97 -81.43
C VAL A 690 76.53 48.62 -80.83
N TYR A 691 76.51 48.54 -79.50
CA TYR A 691 76.79 47.34 -78.74
C TYR A 691 75.47 46.81 -78.18
N TYR A 692 75.25 45.50 -78.29
CA TYR A 692 74.07 44.86 -77.71
C TYR A 692 74.43 43.54 -77.04
N ALA A 693 73.60 43.15 -76.07
CA ALA A 693 73.67 41.84 -75.43
C ALA A 693 72.27 41.25 -75.29
N THR A 694 72.22 39.93 -75.16
CA THR A 694 70.99 39.20 -74.82
C THR A 694 71.19 38.53 -73.47
N ALA A 695 70.35 38.90 -72.51
CA ALA A 695 70.24 38.26 -71.21
C ALA A 695 69.28 37.08 -71.31
N TYR A 696 69.60 35.99 -70.63
CA TYR A 696 68.81 34.77 -70.55
C TYR A 696 68.60 34.37 -69.09
N ASN A 697 67.44 33.83 -68.80
CA ASN A 697 67.16 33.05 -67.61
C ASN A 697 66.29 31.83 -67.97
N GLU A 698 65.91 31.02 -66.99
CA GLU A 698 65.05 29.85 -67.20
C GLU A 698 63.73 30.16 -67.94
N CYS A 699 63.22 31.40 -67.85
CA CYS A 699 61.98 31.83 -68.47
C CYS A 699 62.10 32.40 -69.88
N GLY A 700 63.31 32.71 -70.35
CA GLY A 700 63.52 33.18 -71.71
C GLY A 700 64.65 34.16 -71.84
N SER A 701 64.50 35.12 -72.77
CA SER A 701 65.56 36.05 -73.12
C SER A 701 65.05 37.45 -73.37
N PHE A 702 65.85 38.45 -72.99
CA PHE A 702 65.63 39.86 -73.26
C PHE A 702 66.90 40.47 -73.83
N TYR A 703 66.79 41.36 -74.82
CA TYR A 703 67.95 42.01 -75.44
C TYR A 703 67.81 43.53 -75.35
N ASP A 704 68.95 44.20 -75.23
CA ASP A 704 69.04 45.66 -75.22
C ASP A 704 70.35 46.12 -75.91
N GLU A 705 70.39 47.39 -76.34
CA GLU A 705 71.49 47.98 -77.11
C GLU A 705 71.88 49.39 -76.63
N ILE A 706 73.11 49.80 -76.95
CA ILE A 706 73.64 51.15 -76.71
C ILE A 706 74.53 51.62 -77.85
N ASP A 707 74.33 52.84 -78.32
CA ASP A 707 75.23 53.51 -79.26
C ASP A 707 76.37 54.21 -78.51
N LEU A 708 77.61 53.83 -78.80
CA LEU A 708 78.82 54.39 -78.22
C LEU A 708 79.63 55.17 -79.26
N GLY A 709 79.68 56.50 -79.14
CA GLY A 709 80.48 57.41 -79.97
C GLY A 709 81.86 57.74 -79.38
N HIS A 710 82.79 58.29 -80.20
CA HIS A 710 84.10 58.78 -79.76
C HIS A 710 84.35 60.27 -80.12
N GLU A 711 85.03 61.03 -79.25
CA GLU A 711 85.50 62.41 -79.50
C GLU A 711 86.97 62.65 -79.09
N ASP A 712 87.68 63.64 -79.68
CA ASP A 712 89.09 63.94 -79.35
C ASP A 712 89.20 64.97 -78.21
N CYS A 713 89.76 64.53 -77.08
CA CYS A 713 89.88 65.30 -75.84
C CYS A 713 91.31 65.78 -75.52
N SER A 714 92.27 65.69 -76.46
CA SER A 714 93.70 65.97 -76.19
C SER A 714 94.03 67.48 -76.18
N CYS A 715 94.73 67.95 -75.14
CA CYS A 715 95.24 69.33 -75.05
C CYS A 715 96.49 69.54 -75.91
N ASN A 716 96.39 70.35 -76.97
CA ASN A 716 97.50 70.68 -77.86
C ASN A 716 97.93 72.15 -77.71
N ILE A 717 99.23 72.42 -77.56
CA ILE A 717 99.80 73.79 -77.44
C ILE A 717 100.86 74.00 -78.52
N TYR A 718 100.74 75.09 -79.27
CA TYR A 718 101.68 75.55 -80.29
C TYR A 718 102.08 77.01 -80.05
N ILE A 719 103.39 77.29 -80.01
CA ILE A 719 103.91 78.64 -79.81
C ILE A 719 104.77 79.01 -81.02
N PRO A 720 104.42 80.07 -81.78
CA PRO A 720 105.23 80.57 -82.88
C PRO A 720 106.67 80.90 -82.46
N ASN A 721 107.64 80.69 -83.37
CA ASN A 721 109.07 80.88 -83.10
C ASN A 721 109.68 82.12 -83.78
N ALA A 722 108.87 82.92 -84.46
CA ALA A 722 109.26 84.18 -85.07
C ALA A 722 108.18 85.25 -84.83
N LEU A 723 108.63 86.49 -84.62
CA LEU A 723 107.80 87.68 -84.43
C LEU A 723 108.30 88.79 -85.38
N THR A 724 107.42 89.32 -86.22
CA THR A 724 107.66 90.40 -87.18
C THR A 724 106.63 91.50 -86.97
N PRO A 725 106.80 92.41 -85.98
CA PRO A 725 105.81 93.44 -85.67
C PRO A 725 105.83 94.58 -86.70
N ASP A 726 105.56 94.32 -87.97
CA ASP A 726 105.61 95.31 -89.07
C ASP A 726 104.23 95.85 -89.50
N GLY A 727 103.16 95.31 -88.92
CA GLY A 727 101.78 95.76 -89.08
C GLY A 727 101.07 95.17 -90.30
N ASP A 728 101.59 94.07 -90.88
CA ASP A 728 100.96 93.37 -92.01
C ASP A 728 99.85 92.38 -91.59
N GLY A 729 99.68 92.15 -90.29
CA GLY A 729 98.71 91.24 -89.70
C GLY A 729 99.21 89.80 -89.54
N LEU A 730 100.45 89.49 -89.94
CA LEU A 730 101.05 88.16 -89.88
C LEU A 730 102.27 88.14 -88.94
N ASN A 731 102.17 87.34 -87.88
CA ASN A 731 103.22 87.24 -86.85
C ASN A 731 103.61 88.59 -86.21
N ASP A 732 102.69 89.56 -86.20
CA ASP A 732 102.88 90.85 -85.52
C ASP A 732 102.95 90.71 -84.00
N GLN A 733 102.36 89.63 -83.49
CA GLN A 733 102.23 89.32 -82.07
C GLN A 733 102.58 87.85 -81.84
N LEU A 734 103.18 87.58 -80.69
CA LEU A 734 103.40 86.24 -80.19
C LEU A 734 102.14 85.80 -79.47
N ASP A 735 101.43 84.88 -80.11
CA ASP A 735 100.17 84.32 -79.64
C ASP A 735 100.32 82.81 -79.46
N PRO A 736 100.40 82.31 -78.22
CA PRO A 736 100.32 80.87 -77.93
C PRO A 736 98.95 80.31 -78.35
N ILE A 737 98.93 79.42 -79.33
CA ILE A 737 97.70 78.78 -79.82
C ILE A 737 97.51 77.45 -79.09
N PHE A 738 96.33 77.22 -78.52
CA PHE A 738 95.98 75.96 -77.87
C PHE A 738 94.58 75.47 -78.25
N SER A 739 94.37 74.14 -78.25
CA SER A 739 93.08 73.49 -78.51
C SER A 739 92.77 72.46 -77.43
N ASN A 740 91.53 72.44 -76.93
CA ASN A 740 91.07 71.49 -75.90
C ASN A 740 91.94 71.48 -74.63
N CYS A 741 92.48 72.64 -74.25
CA CYS A 741 93.25 72.86 -73.03
C CYS A 741 92.45 73.74 -72.07
N ASP A 742 92.21 73.25 -70.85
CA ASP A 742 91.66 74.06 -69.76
C ASP A 742 92.76 74.28 -68.69
N PHE A 743 93.23 75.52 -68.57
CA PHE A 743 94.37 75.87 -67.72
C PHE A 743 93.90 76.32 -66.33
N ASN A 744 94.22 75.53 -65.30
CA ASN A 744 93.98 75.90 -63.90
C ASN A 744 94.99 76.93 -63.40
N ASN A 745 96.24 76.85 -63.87
CA ASN A 745 97.27 77.86 -63.68
C ASN A 745 97.99 78.07 -65.01
N TYR A 746 98.16 79.32 -65.42
CA TYR A 746 98.91 79.66 -66.63
C TYR A 746 99.92 80.76 -66.29
N ASN A 747 101.17 80.58 -66.69
CA ASN A 747 102.19 81.60 -66.61
C ASN A 747 103.03 81.55 -67.88
N PHE A 748 103.02 82.64 -68.64
CA PHE A 748 103.85 82.80 -69.81
C PHE A 748 104.77 83.99 -69.60
N SER A 749 106.08 83.78 -69.79
CA SER A 749 107.10 84.80 -69.62
C SER A 749 108.06 84.80 -70.80
N VAL A 750 108.44 85.97 -71.28
CA VAL A 750 109.48 86.15 -72.30
C VAL A 750 110.65 86.90 -71.67
N MET A 751 111.87 86.48 -71.98
CA MET A 751 113.12 86.97 -71.39
C MET A 751 114.11 87.38 -72.48
N ASP A 752 114.90 88.43 -72.22
CA ASP A 752 116.05 88.80 -73.05
C ASP A 752 117.23 87.84 -72.85
N ARG A 753 118.30 87.99 -73.66
CA ARG A 753 119.48 87.11 -73.63
C ARG A 753 120.29 87.19 -72.32
N TRP A 754 120.00 88.16 -71.45
CA TRP A 754 120.62 88.36 -70.15
C TRP A 754 119.76 87.80 -69.00
N GLY A 755 118.62 87.18 -69.33
CA GLY A 755 117.69 86.56 -68.38
C GLY A 755 116.72 87.55 -67.73
N ARG A 756 116.62 88.79 -68.24
CA ARG A 756 115.63 89.75 -67.74
C ARG A 756 114.27 89.48 -68.38
N ILE A 757 113.23 89.39 -67.56
CA ILE A 757 111.84 89.26 -68.04
C ILE A 757 111.44 90.56 -68.75
N VAL A 758 111.04 90.45 -70.01
CA VAL A 758 110.57 91.55 -70.86
C VAL A 758 109.07 91.53 -71.06
N TYR A 759 108.44 90.37 -70.89
CA TYR A 759 106.98 90.22 -70.91
C TYR A 759 106.57 89.09 -69.95
N ARG A 760 105.44 89.26 -69.27
CA ARG A 760 104.84 88.21 -68.44
C ARG A 760 103.34 88.37 -68.40
N THR A 761 102.62 87.27 -68.53
CA THR A 761 101.18 87.20 -68.38
C THR A 761 100.76 85.92 -67.64
N THR A 762 99.61 85.98 -66.98
CA THR A 762 98.88 84.81 -66.47
C THR A 762 97.55 84.60 -67.20
N ASP A 763 97.24 85.48 -68.14
CA ASP A 763 96.08 85.41 -69.01
C ASP A 763 96.48 84.66 -70.31
N PRO A 764 95.87 83.50 -70.63
CA PRO A 764 96.15 82.73 -71.84
C PRO A 764 95.86 83.48 -73.14
N ASP A 765 94.90 84.41 -73.14
CA ASP A 765 94.52 85.19 -74.33
C ASP A 765 95.42 86.41 -74.54
N ALA A 766 96.37 86.66 -73.63
CA ALA A 766 97.28 87.78 -73.73
C ALA A 766 98.45 87.47 -74.65
N VAL A 767 98.65 88.37 -75.61
CA VAL A 767 99.65 88.30 -76.66
C VAL A 767 100.79 89.31 -76.43
N TRP A 768 101.96 89.06 -77.01
CA TRP A 768 103.11 89.96 -76.92
C TRP A 768 103.57 90.46 -78.29
N ASP A 769 103.53 91.78 -78.50
CA ASP A 769 103.87 92.44 -79.77
C ASP A 769 105.36 92.84 -79.90
N GLY A 770 106.21 92.45 -78.95
CA GLY A 770 107.64 92.79 -78.95
C GLY A 770 107.97 94.20 -78.43
N SER A 771 106.99 94.94 -77.87
CA SER A 771 107.19 96.29 -77.35
C SER A 771 107.70 96.32 -75.90
N GLN A 772 108.51 97.34 -75.56
CA GLN A 772 108.77 97.77 -74.19
C GLN A 772 107.59 98.61 -73.73
N SER A 773 107.04 98.33 -72.55
CA SER A 773 105.85 98.97 -71.97
C SER A 773 105.63 100.44 -72.37
N ASP A 774 104.38 100.73 -72.74
CA ASP A 774 103.68 102.02 -72.85
C ASP A 774 104.17 103.07 -73.86
N GLU A 775 105.34 102.92 -74.51
CA GLU A 775 105.86 103.92 -75.48
C GLU A 775 106.04 103.43 -76.95
N LYS A 776 105.53 102.25 -77.33
CA LYS A 776 105.71 101.67 -78.70
C LYS A 776 107.18 101.63 -79.17
N ALA A 777 108.13 101.60 -78.25
CA ALA A 777 109.53 101.31 -78.53
C ALA A 777 109.70 99.79 -78.50
N TYR A 778 110.13 99.18 -79.60
CA TYR A 778 110.37 97.73 -79.65
C TYR A 778 111.70 97.36 -78.98
N TYR A 779 111.76 96.19 -78.34
CA TYR A 779 113.05 95.66 -77.86
C TYR A 779 114.02 95.47 -79.05
N SER A 780 115.33 95.51 -78.79
CA SER A 780 116.36 95.67 -79.83
C SER A 780 116.29 94.65 -80.98
N HIS A 781 116.53 95.16 -82.20
CA HIS A 781 116.48 94.47 -83.49
C HIS A 781 117.45 93.28 -83.58
N GLY A 782 117.03 92.18 -84.23
CA GLY A 782 117.85 91.00 -84.50
C GLY A 782 118.23 90.16 -83.27
N GLN A 783 117.40 90.15 -82.22
CA GLN A 783 117.65 89.37 -81.01
C GLN A 783 116.73 88.16 -80.87
N VAL A 784 117.28 87.11 -80.25
CA VAL A 784 116.54 85.92 -79.83
C VAL A 784 116.14 86.12 -78.36
N TYR A 785 114.85 85.95 -78.08
CA TYR A 785 114.28 85.94 -76.75
C TYR A 785 113.95 84.50 -76.37
N VAL A 786 113.98 84.21 -75.07
CA VAL A 786 113.58 82.91 -74.54
C VAL A 786 112.22 83.06 -73.92
N TRP A 787 111.27 82.22 -74.30
CA TRP A 787 109.98 82.15 -73.63
C TRP A 787 109.92 80.91 -72.75
N VAL A 788 109.19 81.03 -71.65
CA VAL A 788 108.90 79.94 -70.72
C VAL A 788 107.41 79.99 -70.44
N MET A 789 106.73 78.87 -70.65
CA MET A 789 105.36 78.65 -70.24
C MET A 789 105.35 77.59 -69.14
N THR A 790 104.75 77.91 -68.00
CA THR A 790 104.37 76.93 -66.98
C THR A 790 102.87 76.92 -66.86
N TYR A 791 102.25 75.75 -66.98
CA TYR A 791 100.82 75.63 -66.86
C TYR A 791 100.41 74.35 -66.13
N ASP A 792 99.26 74.40 -65.49
CA ASP A 792 98.55 73.24 -64.98
C ASP A 792 97.34 73.03 -65.90
N ALA A 793 97.34 71.96 -66.68
CA ALA A 793 96.21 71.59 -67.54
C ALA A 793 95.55 70.33 -67.01
N VAL A 794 94.22 70.25 -67.12
CA VAL A 794 93.52 68.99 -66.95
C VAL A 794 93.70 68.19 -68.23
N ILE A 795 94.46 67.12 -68.15
CA ILE A 795 94.65 66.15 -69.24
C ILE A 795 94.10 64.84 -68.69
N GLU A 796 93.10 64.25 -69.36
CA GLU A 796 92.49 62.98 -68.94
C GLU A 796 91.99 63.00 -67.47
N GLY A 797 91.48 64.15 -67.01
CA GLY A 797 90.92 64.33 -65.66
C GLY A 797 91.94 64.53 -64.54
N GLU A 798 93.25 64.45 -64.82
CA GLU A 798 94.32 64.75 -63.86
C GLU A 798 94.96 66.12 -64.11
N ILE A 799 95.26 66.85 -63.03
CA ILE A 799 95.98 68.13 -63.12
C ILE A 799 97.46 67.84 -63.34
N THR A 800 97.93 68.14 -64.55
CA THR A 800 99.33 67.94 -64.93
C THR A 800 100.06 69.27 -64.97
N SER A 801 101.07 69.44 -64.10
CA SER A 801 101.95 70.62 -64.12
C SER A 801 103.05 70.46 -65.15
N SER A 802 103.03 71.29 -66.19
CA SER A 802 103.99 71.27 -67.30
C SER A 802 104.80 72.56 -67.38
N ARG A 803 106.07 72.44 -67.75
CA ARG A 803 106.96 73.57 -68.04
C ARG A 803 107.61 73.38 -69.40
N ILE A 804 107.18 74.15 -70.38
CA ILE A 804 107.79 74.19 -71.71
C ILE A 804 108.56 75.51 -71.88
N MET A 805 109.62 75.46 -72.66
CA MET A 805 110.41 76.65 -73.00
C MET A 805 110.88 76.56 -74.43
N GLY A 806 111.07 77.72 -75.05
CA GLY A 806 111.57 77.81 -76.41
C GLY A 806 112.19 79.17 -76.64
N HIS A 807 112.48 79.44 -77.90
CA HIS A 807 113.01 80.71 -78.32
C HIS A 807 112.10 81.33 -79.36
N ILE A 808 112.07 82.66 -79.36
CA ILE A 808 111.45 83.44 -80.41
C ILE A 808 112.45 84.44 -80.95
N THR A 809 112.52 84.52 -82.27
CA THR A 809 113.36 85.52 -82.95
C THR A 809 112.49 86.72 -83.27
N LEU A 810 112.86 87.89 -82.73
CA LEU A 810 112.25 89.15 -83.14
C LEU A 810 112.96 89.64 -84.40
N ILE A 811 112.27 89.53 -85.53
CA ILE A 811 112.76 89.85 -86.86
C ILE A 811 112.20 91.22 -87.22
N ARG A 812 112.95 92.26 -86.84
CA ARG A 812 112.74 93.62 -87.30
C ARG A 812 114.07 94.33 -87.38
#